data_AF-A0A0G1VWB6-F1
#
_entry.id   AF-A0A0G1VWB6-F1
#
_cell.length_a   1.000
_cell.length_b   1.000
_cell.length_c   1.000
_cell.angle_alpha   90.00
_cell.angle_beta   90.00
_cell.angle_gamma   90.00
#
_symmetry.space_group_name_H-M   'P 1'
#
loop_
_entity.id
_entity.type
_entity.pdbx_description
1 polymer ?
#
loop_
_entity_poly.entity_id
_entity_poly.type
_entity_poly.pdbx_seq_one_letter_code
_entity_poly.pdbx_strand_id
1 'polypeptide(L)'
;MGEAPGETEQRVGEVFRGRAGKLQSAILEETGFKEDEEVFITNTILCRPPGNAKPKKPELEACRENIEAILKAVNPEIIIPVGAVAMKWLTGKGSGITKVHGSKIQSQYGLVVPTIHSAYALRKGAVIKPTDKAQQMAGVRGEIVSDFQYIRMILDGKEPDHSADKDYRLITTFEELEWVIDQVSAATEIAVDLETTGLLFFRDRVIGIAISWNEKQGVYIPIRVKNSDIREYAHLEHVGEYLKKYDALRERLSLPPADAPLVRVRKKSKKSDITISERMIKFWGDYHEDVWKVIVTVFRREDLKIYGWNFKFDHKFLFYETRTAGFRLAGDGMFMSYLLDENSPNDLKSNAYRAFRDLKGYAEELRDYISQSAIDEATLANAPLGVITRYACGDVDANLRLCRLYAKTLQELYPDLWRYHEEFYIPLHHIYAYAEFEGARVDPAWVEKARVSLEEERETIGRELFQILGEEFDPESKLLTSPQQLVRKIFGPDSVLKVPKPPSETGKRKRRYTTSTEAPSTNEVTIKELIFHKFPPGSPQNTFARRILEHKDRTKQLTTYIKGCTSELDPWGRVHWNMNLIGAVTGRFSAKRIPIQTIPRKPLMRGMFITWPGWYLIEFDYSQVELRIAAWYSQDPVMCEEFDRGEDSHLNTAMSMFNKPVSKISKEERKLAKSVNFGCVKEGSLVFIRERGLIPIEQVLPGDVSAFTEDKVTRLIDNGIKDFYLLETTSGHQTYVTGKHKMMTLNGLKAVEELCANDKLQLGLCEAHAEKDPSIPKIKALQKVKEHQVPTSMSEDLALWLGLWIAEGSIQEPSPPRRHFHHKVSFFNSNRDILDLWSSLSLKLFPNTYQSERDNSNSGKKIQICSSYVAEWLISLKTGTRSQNKTVPQLMFSSTKKVKAAFIRGLFEGDGTAFITRGKSGKCKRTRIRLSSVSRRLIEETQLLLMSFGIDSRISVKSNARQRKGKSFKGNYDSYVLSIKSRSVTRFIDEIGFISEVKRAKCIRGKTTTEGQSFARFRSITKVGEGRAFDLEVESNHTYAFDGYYGSNSLYEGGSQTLADSINSRRELDEALITSDQTMIFQGAWRNRYSAYTRWRKKVHKVVLKDKQVQSPIGRIRRLSNVDSEEEGDKAEALREGPNALIQGLGSDLAEFALARIFLDRFHGEGITSRFR
;
A
#
# COMPACT_ATOMS: atom_id res chain seq x y z
N MET A 1 -11.26 23.02 19.69
CA MET A 1 -10.58 23.80 18.63
C MET A 1 -9.98 22.89 17.56
N GLY A 2 -10.47 22.96 16.32
CA GLY A 2 -9.97 22.19 15.16
C GLY A 2 -9.04 22.97 14.22
N GLU A 3 -8.75 22.39 13.05
CA GLU A 3 -7.83 22.97 12.06
C GLU A 3 -8.52 23.98 11.13
N ALA A 4 -9.52 23.54 10.37
CA ALA A 4 -10.28 24.34 9.41
C ALA A 4 -11.64 23.67 9.09
N PRO A 5 -12.65 24.41 8.62
CA PRO A 5 -13.93 23.83 8.21
C PRO A 5 -13.79 22.83 7.05
N GLY A 6 -14.47 21.69 7.18
CA GLY A 6 -14.65 20.69 6.12
C GLY A 6 -15.72 21.07 5.09
N GLU A 7 -15.94 20.21 4.09
CA GLU A 7 -16.90 20.48 3.00
C GLU A 7 -18.35 20.56 3.48
N THR A 8 -18.76 19.62 4.34
CA THR A 8 -20.08 19.62 4.97
C THR A 8 -20.29 20.90 5.80
N GLU A 9 -19.25 21.32 6.52
CA GLU A 9 -19.28 22.48 7.42
C GLU A 9 -19.36 23.79 6.62
N GLN A 10 -18.64 23.90 5.50
CA GLN A 10 -18.78 25.01 4.56
C GLN A 10 -20.19 25.08 3.94
N ARG A 11 -20.88 23.95 3.75
CA ARG A 11 -22.23 23.91 3.19
C ARG A 11 -23.31 24.24 4.22
N VAL A 12 -23.14 23.77 5.46
CA VAL A 12 -24.13 23.94 6.55
C VAL A 12 -23.96 25.29 7.25
N GLY A 13 -22.75 25.88 7.23
CA GLY A 13 -22.42 27.12 7.95
C GLY A 13 -21.93 26.88 9.39
N GLU A 14 -22.02 25.65 9.88
CA GLU A 14 -21.63 25.25 11.23
C GLU A 14 -20.39 24.34 11.21
N VAL A 15 -19.48 24.55 12.16
CA VAL A 15 -18.27 23.73 12.34
C VAL A 15 -18.60 22.38 12.98
N PHE A 16 -17.76 21.36 12.75
CA PHE A 16 -17.95 20.00 13.30
C PHE A 16 -19.34 19.37 13.04
N ARG A 17 -19.93 19.60 11.85
CA ARG A 17 -21.16 18.90 11.40
C ARG A 17 -20.91 17.74 10.43
N GLY A 18 -19.67 17.48 10.02
CA GLY A 18 -19.29 16.31 9.20
C GLY A 18 -19.30 14.98 9.99
N ARG A 19 -18.95 13.86 9.34
CA ARG A 19 -18.88 12.52 9.99
C ARG A 19 -17.95 12.50 11.22
N ALA A 20 -16.84 13.25 11.17
CA ALA A 20 -15.94 13.43 12.31
C ALA A 20 -16.55 14.26 13.44
N GLY A 21 -17.40 15.23 13.08
CA GLY A 21 -18.22 15.99 14.01
C GLY A 21 -19.23 15.12 14.76
N LYS A 22 -19.99 14.27 14.03
CA LYS A 22 -20.92 13.33 14.65
C LYS A 22 -20.27 12.36 15.65
N LEU A 23 -19.03 11.91 15.39
CA LEU A 23 -18.26 11.15 16.37
C LEU A 23 -17.85 12.02 17.56
N GLN A 24 -17.47 13.28 17.32
CA GLN A 24 -17.11 14.23 18.38
C GLN A 24 -18.28 14.50 19.33
N SER A 25 -19.47 14.83 18.79
CA SER A 25 -20.70 15.05 19.56
C SER A 25 -21.10 13.81 20.37
N ALA A 26 -21.02 12.61 19.77
CA ALA A 26 -21.29 11.36 20.48
C ALA A 26 -20.32 11.09 21.63
N ILE A 27 -19.04 11.52 21.52
CA ILE A 27 -18.07 11.43 22.60
C ILE A 27 -18.34 12.48 23.68
N LEU A 28 -18.71 13.72 23.32
CA LEU A 28 -19.10 14.75 24.28
C LEU A 28 -20.31 14.29 25.11
N GLU A 29 -21.36 13.79 24.45
CA GLU A 29 -22.55 13.19 25.07
C GLU A 29 -22.18 12.03 26.01
N GLU A 30 -21.37 11.05 25.54
CA GLU A 30 -20.91 9.90 26.34
C GLU A 30 -20.06 10.29 27.55
N THR A 31 -19.35 11.43 27.48
CA THR A 31 -18.47 11.90 28.56
C THR A 31 -19.09 12.96 29.46
N GLY A 32 -20.39 13.26 29.28
CA GLY A 32 -21.14 14.14 30.15
C GLY A 32 -20.92 15.63 29.89
N PHE A 33 -20.59 16.00 28.65
CA PHE A 33 -20.60 17.39 28.19
C PHE A 33 -21.86 17.69 27.40
N LYS A 34 -22.52 18.81 27.73
CA LYS A 34 -23.60 19.38 26.92
C LYS A 34 -23.02 20.28 25.84
N GLU A 35 -23.06 19.86 24.58
CA GLU A 35 -22.40 20.58 23.48
C GLU A 35 -22.83 22.05 23.38
N ASP A 36 -24.14 22.35 23.44
CA ASP A 36 -24.67 23.70 23.27
C ASP A 36 -24.69 24.57 24.56
N GLU A 37 -24.36 24.00 25.73
CA GLU A 37 -24.31 24.74 27.02
C GLU A 37 -22.87 24.93 27.54
N GLU A 38 -22.01 23.92 27.39
CA GLU A 38 -20.68 23.86 28.03
C GLU A 38 -19.50 23.93 27.04
N VAL A 39 -19.73 23.81 25.72
CA VAL A 39 -18.64 23.57 24.75
C VAL A 39 -18.66 24.53 23.57
N PHE A 40 -17.75 25.52 23.56
CA PHE A 40 -17.57 26.37 22.38
C PHE A 40 -16.67 25.72 21.32
N ILE A 41 -17.23 25.35 20.17
CA ILE A 41 -16.50 24.72 19.06
C ILE A 41 -16.05 25.75 18.02
N THR A 42 -14.75 25.76 17.68
CA THR A 42 -14.17 26.62 16.63
C THR A 42 -12.92 25.98 16.00
N ASN A 43 -12.34 26.63 14.98
CA ASN A 43 -11.16 26.20 14.21
C ASN A 43 -10.05 27.27 14.22
N THR A 44 -8.80 26.89 13.91
CA THR A 44 -7.68 27.87 13.76
C THR A 44 -7.80 28.82 12.58
N ILE A 45 -8.59 28.45 11.55
CA ILE A 45 -9.06 29.38 10.52
C ILE A 45 -10.57 29.21 10.36
N LEU A 46 -11.28 30.30 10.07
CA LEU A 46 -12.75 30.31 10.01
C LEU A 46 -13.30 29.95 8.61
N CYS A 47 -12.45 29.90 7.58
CA CYS A 47 -12.83 29.61 6.20
C CYS A 47 -12.22 28.28 5.71
N ARG A 48 -12.91 27.58 4.80
CA ARG A 48 -12.41 26.33 4.22
C ARG A 48 -11.28 26.60 3.21
N PRO A 49 -10.07 26.05 3.42
CA PRO A 49 -8.95 26.22 2.50
C PRO A 49 -9.19 25.45 1.17
N PRO A 50 -8.71 25.96 0.02
CA PRO A 50 -8.93 25.33 -1.29
C PRO A 50 -8.51 23.86 -1.32
N GLY A 51 -9.41 22.98 -1.76
CA GLY A 51 -9.16 21.54 -1.82
C GLY A 51 -9.00 20.86 -0.46
N ASN A 52 -9.47 21.49 0.63
CA ASN A 52 -9.34 20.99 2.00
C ASN A 52 -7.87 20.82 2.47
N ALA A 53 -6.98 21.66 1.93
CA ALA A 53 -5.55 21.64 2.24
C ALA A 53 -5.24 22.11 3.67
N LYS A 54 -4.10 21.68 4.21
CA LYS A 54 -3.64 22.12 5.54
C LYS A 54 -3.34 23.63 5.56
N PRO A 55 -3.84 24.41 6.54
CA PRO A 55 -3.59 25.85 6.64
C PRO A 55 -2.10 26.20 6.68
N LYS A 56 -1.72 27.23 5.92
CA LYS A 56 -0.37 27.79 5.85
C LYS A 56 -0.20 28.93 6.86
N LYS A 57 1.05 29.30 7.15
CA LYS A 57 1.37 30.39 8.08
C LYS A 57 0.62 31.71 7.77
N PRO A 58 0.52 32.20 6.52
CA PRO A 58 -0.21 33.44 6.24
C PRO A 58 -1.73 33.34 6.48
N GLU A 59 -2.32 32.17 6.26
CA GLU A 59 -3.76 31.93 6.45
C GLU A 59 -4.11 31.88 7.95
N LEU A 60 -3.23 31.26 8.75
CA LEU A 60 -3.31 31.25 10.21
C LEU A 60 -3.09 32.64 10.82
N GLU A 61 -2.17 33.42 10.27
CA GLU A 61 -1.88 34.78 10.74
C GLU A 61 -3.03 35.75 10.40
N ALA A 62 -3.59 35.66 9.19
CA ALA A 62 -4.76 36.46 8.79
C ALA A 62 -6.03 36.15 9.60
N CYS A 63 -6.13 34.95 10.20
CA CYS A 63 -7.23 34.63 11.11
C CYS A 63 -6.91 34.95 12.59
N ARG A 64 -5.66 35.28 12.96
CA ARG A 64 -5.21 35.37 14.35
C ARG A 64 -6.11 36.27 15.19
N GLU A 65 -6.28 37.52 14.79
CA GLU A 65 -7.03 38.53 15.56
C GLU A 65 -8.48 38.08 15.81
N ASN A 66 -9.13 37.45 14.82
CA ASN A 66 -10.48 36.91 14.97
C ASN A 66 -10.54 35.75 15.97
N ILE A 67 -9.56 34.85 15.95
CA ILE A 67 -9.49 33.72 16.89
C ILE A 67 -9.15 34.20 18.31
N GLU A 68 -8.25 35.18 18.45
CA GLU A 68 -7.91 35.77 19.75
C GLU A 68 -9.09 36.56 20.33
N ALA A 69 -9.87 37.26 19.50
CA ALA A 69 -11.14 37.88 19.91
C ALA A 69 -12.17 36.83 20.38
N ILE A 70 -12.30 35.70 19.67
CA ILE A 70 -13.17 34.58 20.07
C ILE A 70 -12.73 34.00 21.42
N LEU A 71 -11.44 33.69 21.59
CA LEU A 71 -10.93 33.14 22.86
C LEU A 71 -11.13 34.11 24.03
N LYS A 72 -10.95 35.42 23.80
CA LYS A 72 -11.20 36.47 24.80
C LYS A 72 -12.69 36.61 25.14
N ALA A 73 -13.59 36.46 24.16
CA ALA A 73 -15.03 36.56 24.37
C ALA A 73 -15.61 35.32 25.06
N VAL A 74 -15.10 34.12 24.73
CA VAL A 74 -15.49 32.85 25.37
C VAL A 74 -14.89 32.71 26.77
N ASN A 75 -13.69 33.26 26.99
CA ASN A 75 -12.92 33.15 28.24
C ASN A 75 -12.88 31.70 28.81
N PRO A 76 -12.40 30.72 28.02
CA PRO A 76 -12.51 29.30 28.37
C PRO A 76 -11.59 28.91 29.54
N GLU A 77 -12.12 28.10 30.47
CA GLU A 77 -11.32 27.47 31.53
C GLU A 77 -10.26 26.51 30.96
N ILE A 78 -10.63 25.73 29.93
CA ILE A 78 -9.76 24.77 29.26
C ILE A 78 -9.93 24.87 27.74
N ILE A 79 -8.82 24.93 27.00
CA ILE A 79 -8.80 24.90 25.54
C ILE A 79 -8.40 23.51 25.05
N ILE A 80 -9.25 22.90 24.21
CA ILE A 80 -9.07 21.54 23.71
C ILE A 80 -8.69 21.55 22.22
N PRO A 81 -7.39 21.54 21.85
CA PRO A 81 -6.98 21.39 20.47
C PRO A 81 -7.05 19.92 20.03
N VAL A 82 -7.87 19.63 19.01
CA VAL A 82 -8.04 18.27 18.48
C VAL A 82 -7.03 17.91 17.38
N GLY A 83 -5.95 18.68 17.21
CA GLY A 83 -5.02 18.48 16.10
C GLY A 83 -3.76 19.34 16.15
N ALA A 84 -2.74 18.91 15.40
CA ALA A 84 -1.40 19.48 15.45
C ALA A 84 -1.30 20.96 14.99
N VAL A 85 -2.26 21.47 14.21
CA VAL A 85 -2.31 22.91 13.86
C VAL A 85 -2.81 23.73 15.04
N ALA A 86 -3.97 23.39 15.61
CA ALA A 86 -4.50 24.03 16.81
C ALA A 86 -3.51 23.97 17.99
N MET A 87 -2.89 22.80 18.21
CA MET A 87 -1.88 22.62 19.25
C MET A 87 -0.67 23.55 19.06
N LYS A 88 -0.14 23.64 17.84
CA LYS A 88 0.98 24.54 17.53
C LYS A 88 0.58 26.03 17.58
N TRP A 89 -0.66 26.36 17.22
CA TRP A 89 -1.17 27.74 17.27
C TRP A 89 -1.27 28.23 18.71
N LEU A 90 -1.81 27.41 19.62
CA LEU A 90 -1.96 27.75 21.05
C LEU A 90 -0.64 27.81 21.82
N THR A 91 0.29 26.89 21.53
CA THR A 91 1.47 26.66 22.40
C THR A 91 2.81 27.03 21.76
N GLY A 92 2.84 27.39 20.47
CA GLY A 92 4.06 27.63 19.69
C GLY A 92 4.90 26.36 19.39
N LYS A 93 4.78 25.32 20.23
CA LYS A 93 5.56 24.07 20.15
C LYS A 93 5.03 23.15 19.04
N GLY A 94 5.95 22.56 18.27
CA GLY A 94 5.65 21.75 17.08
C GLY A 94 5.40 20.26 17.34
N SER A 95 4.99 19.88 18.55
CA SER A 95 4.86 18.48 18.97
C SER A 95 3.74 17.75 18.23
N GLY A 96 3.93 16.46 17.95
CA GLY A 96 2.91 15.62 17.35
C GLY A 96 1.77 15.35 18.34
N ILE A 97 0.51 15.59 17.92
CA ILE A 97 -0.67 15.51 18.81
C ILE A 97 -0.77 14.17 19.56
N THR A 98 -0.45 13.04 18.90
CA THR A 98 -0.45 11.69 19.47
C THR A 98 0.67 11.42 20.49
N LYS A 99 1.53 12.40 20.80
CA LYS A 99 2.54 12.30 21.87
C LYS A 99 2.21 13.14 23.11
N VAL A 100 1.30 14.10 22.95
CA VAL A 100 0.98 15.12 23.95
C VAL A 100 -0.50 15.11 24.35
N HIS A 101 -1.35 14.36 23.65
CA HIS A 101 -2.76 14.26 24.02
C HIS A 101 -2.93 13.80 25.47
N GLY A 102 -3.91 14.38 26.16
CA GLY A 102 -4.18 14.13 27.57
C GLY A 102 -3.26 14.82 28.58
N SER A 103 -2.15 15.48 28.18
CA SER A 103 -1.26 16.20 29.11
C SER A 103 -1.74 17.62 29.40
N LYS A 104 -1.48 18.14 30.60
CA LYS A 104 -1.77 19.55 30.95
C LYS A 104 -0.67 20.47 30.42
N ILE A 105 -1.01 21.47 29.61
CA ILE A 105 -0.03 22.40 29.02
C ILE A 105 -0.48 23.84 29.23
N GLN A 106 0.29 24.61 30.00
CA GLN A 106 0.03 26.04 30.14
C GLN A 106 0.39 26.81 28.86
N SER A 107 -0.50 27.69 28.42
CA SER A 107 -0.29 28.58 27.28
C SER A 107 -0.58 30.04 27.65
N GLN A 108 -0.23 30.97 26.76
CA GLN A 108 -0.60 32.38 26.89
C GLN A 108 -2.12 32.64 26.79
N TYR A 109 -2.90 31.65 26.36
CA TYR A 109 -4.35 31.71 26.23
C TYR A 109 -5.09 30.92 27.34
N GLY A 110 -4.37 30.42 28.35
CA GLY A 110 -4.93 29.57 29.41
C GLY A 110 -4.46 28.11 29.35
N LEU A 111 -5.13 27.25 30.10
CA LEU A 111 -4.81 25.82 30.19
C LEU A 111 -5.22 25.09 28.90
N VAL A 112 -4.29 24.34 28.31
CA VAL A 112 -4.50 23.57 27.09
C VAL A 112 -4.41 22.08 27.41
N VAL A 113 -5.47 21.33 27.07
CA VAL A 113 -5.49 19.86 27.16
C VAL A 113 -5.76 19.31 25.75
N PRO A 114 -4.72 18.96 24.98
CA PRO A 114 -4.87 18.43 23.62
C PRO A 114 -5.55 17.06 23.60
N THR A 115 -6.27 16.77 22.51
CA THR A 115 -6.77 15.42 22.18
C THR A 115 -6.63 15.12 20.69
N ILE A 116 -6.99 13.91 20.29
CA ILE A 116 -6.84 13.42 18.91
C ILE A 116 -8.09 13.76 18.09
N HIS A 117 -7.91 14.13 16.81
CA HIS A 117 -9.04 14.44 15.94
C HIS A 117 -9.92 13.21 15.75
N SER A 118 -11.24 13.35 15.97
CA SER A 118 -12.22 12.30 15.65
C SER A 118 -12.14 11.80 14.20
N ALA A 119 -11.67 12.64 13.26
CA ALA A 119 -11.38 12.24 11.87
C ALA A 119 -10.19 11.26 11.73
N TYR A 120 -9.22 11.28 12.65
CA TYR A 120 -8.14 10.29 12.72
C TYR A 120 -8.64 8.97 13.34
N ALA A 121 -9.50 9.03 14.36
CA ALA A 121 -10.16 7.86 14.92
C ALA A 121 -11.02 7.11 13.87
N LEU A 122 -11.83 7.83 13.09
CA LEU A 122 -12.61 7.25 11.98
C LEU A 122 -11.72 6.56 10.93
N ARG A 123 -10.57 7.15 10.56
CA ARG A 123 -9.58 6.52 9.66
C ARG A 123 -8.87 5.30 10.26
N LYS A 124 -9.06 5.04 11.55
CA LYS A 124 -8.53 3.88 12.28
C LYS A 124 -9.60 2.83 12.59
N GLY A 125 -10.86 3.06 12.20
CA GLY A 125 -11.96 2.12 12.43
C GLY A 125 -12.88 2.44 13.60
N ALA A 126 -12.77 3.62 14.22
CA ALA A 126 -13.66 4.01 15.30
C ALA A 126 -15.13 4.01 14.86
N VAL A 127 -15.97 3.28 15.57
CA VAL A 127 -17.43 3.29 15.41
C VAL A 127 -18.01 4.45 16.23
N ILE A 128 -19.09 5.08 15.75
CA ILE A 128 -19.74 6.21 16.45
C ILE A 128 -20.32 5.73 17.80
N LYS A 129 -21.01 4.59 17.80
CA LYS A 129 -21.51 3.90 19.00
C LYS A 129 -20.97 2.46 19.02
N PRO A 130 -19.99 2.13 19.88
CA PRO A 130 -19.44 0.76 20.02
C PRO A 130 -20.43 -0.19 20.70
N THR A 131 -20.25 -1.51 20.51
CA THR A 131 -21.20 -2.52 21.03
C THR A 131 -20.87 -3.05 22.43
N ASP A 132 -19.65 -2.85 22.93
CA ASP A 132 -19.19 -3.35 24.23
C ASP A 132 -18.09 -2.46 24.85
N LYS A 133 -17.78 -2.70 26.13
CA LYS A 133 -16.77 -1.94 26.89
C LYS A 133 -15.34 -2.12 26.38
N ALA A 134 -14.98 -3.29 25.86
CA ALA A 134 -13.63 -3.51 25.31
C ALA A 134 -13.44 -2.67 24.04
N GLN A 135 -14.46 -2.59 23.18
CA GLN A 135 -14.49 -1.68 22.02
C GLN A 135 -14.56 -0.19 22.40
N GLN A 136 -15.17 0.18 23.54
CA GLN A 136 -15.13 1.55 24.06
C GLN A 136 -13.70 1.95 24.45
N MET A 137 -12.96 1.04 25.10
CA MET A 137 -11.61 1.27 25.62
C MET A 137 -10.51 1.05 24.57
N ALA A 138 -10.78 0.25 23.52
CA ALA A 138 -9.81 -0.07 22.49
C ALA A 138 -9.58 1.09 21.50
N GLY A 139 -8.30 1.35 21.25
CA GLY A 139 -7.82 2.21 20.18
C GLY A 139 -8.14 3.70 20.31
N VAL A 140 -8.06 4.39 19.17
CA VAL A 140 -8.05 5.86 19.11
C VAL A 140 -9.34 6.49 19.64
N ARG A 141 -10.49 5.80 19.57
CA ARG A 141 -11.74 6.29 20.17
C ARG A 141 -11.62 6.35 21.69
N GLY A 142 -11.10 5.29 22.31
CA GLY A 142 -10.88 5.20 23.76
C GLY A 142 -9.90 6.26 24.27
N GLU A 143 -8.88 6.62 23.47
CA GLU A 143 -7.98 7.74 23.78
C GLU A 143 -8.75 9.06 23.90
N ILE A 144 -9.59 9.38 22.90
CA ILE A 144 -10.37 10.63 22.90
C ILE A 144 -11.38 10.62 24.06
N VAL A 145 -12.07 9.51 24.30
CA VAL A 145 -13.00 9.36 25.44
C VAL A 145 -12.28 9.55 26.78
N SER A 146 -11.10 8.93 26.98
CA SER A 146 -10.28 9.12 28.19
C SER A 146 -9.81 10.56 28.36
N ASP A 147 -9.47 11.25 27.26
CA ASP A 147 -9.12 12.67 27.31
C ASP A 147 -10.31 13.54 27.74
N PHE A 148 -11.51 13.36 27.17
CA PHE A 148 -12.68 14.12 27.60
C PHE A 148 -13.13 13.79 29.02
N GLN A 149 -13.11 12.52 29.44
CA GLN A 149 -13.38 12.14 30.85
C GLN A 149 -12.41 12.83 31.82
N TYR A 150 -11.12 12.91 31.45
CA TYR A 150 -10.12 13.61 32.26
C TYR A 150 -10.35 15.12 32.31
N ILE A 151 -10.69 15.75 31.17
CA ILE A 151 -11.04 17.18 31.11
C ILE A 151 -12.25 17.48 32.00
N ARG A 152 -13.28 16.62 32.01
CA ARG A 152 -14.44 16.74 32.91
C ARG A 152 -14.01 16.72 34.38
N MET A 153 -13.06 15.86 34.75
CA MET A 153 -12.54 15.78 36.13
C MET A 153 -11.76 17.04 36.55
N ILE A 154 -11.00 17.66 35.64
CA ILE A 154 -10.30 18.93 35.90
C ILE A 154 -11.33 20.04 36.17
N LEU A 155 -12.36 20.18 35.32
CA LEU A 155 -13.44 21.17 35.48
C LEU A 155 -14.26 20.94 36.75
N ASP A 156 -14.57 19.69 37.07
CA ASP A 156 -15.30 19.32 38.29
C ASP A 156 -14.47 19.53 39.59
N GLY A 157 -13.17 19.88 39.51
CA GLY A 157 -12.27 19.95 40.65
C GLY A 157 -11.96 18.58 41.29
N LYS A 158 -12.20 17.49 40.55
CA LYS A 158 -12.07 16.09 41.00
C LYS A 158 -10.88 15.39 40.32
N GLU A 159 -9.84 16.14 39.96
CA GLU A 159 -8.61 15.55 39.43
C GLU A 159 -8.08 14.52 40.45
N PRO A 160 -7.74 13.28 40.04
CA PRO A 160 -7.35 12.27 41.00
C PRO A 160 -5.97 12.63 41.54
N ASP A 161 -5.80 12.59 42.86
CA ASP A 161 -4.46 12.66 43.43
C ASP A 161 -3.69 11.42 42.97
N HIS A 162 -2.79 11.61 42.01
CA HIS A 162 -2.00 10.55 41.40
C HIS A 162 -1.03 9.88 42.37
N SER A 163 -0.90 10.38 43.61
CA SER A 163 -0.05 9.86 44.69
C SER A 163 -0.82 9.21 45.85
N ALA A 164 -2.09 9.56 46.09
CA ALA A 164 -2.80 9.24 47.34
C ALA A 164 -3.13 7.75 47.59
N ASP A 165 -2.92 6.87 46.63
CA ASP A 165 -3.39 5.47 46.67
C ASP A 165 -2.40 4.50 45.97
N LYS A 166 -1.09 4.80 46.01
CA LYS A 166 -0.05 3.98 45.37
C LYS A 166 1.12 3.68 46.29
N ASP A 167 1.46 2.41 46.41
CA ASP A 167 2.59 1.90 47.19
C ASP A 167 3.84 1.77 46.29
N TYR A 168 4.41 2.92 45.92
CA TYR A 168 5.60 2.99 45.06
C TYR A 168 6.86 3.25 45.90
N ARG A 169 7.76 2.27 45.98
CA ARG A 169 8.94 2.32 46.86
C ARG A 169 10.24 2.31 46.09
N LEU A 170 11.16 3.20 46.48
CA LEU A 170 12.58 3.08 46.16
C LEU A 170 13.22 2.16 47.20
N ILE A 171 13.93 1.12 46.77
CA ILE A 171 14.60 0.16 47.65
C ILE A 171 16.07 0.58 47.79
N THR A 172 16.52 0.94 48.98
CA THR A 172 17.91 1.41 49.19
C THR A 172 18.69 0.65 50.26
N THR A 173 18.03 -0.22 51.04
CA THR A 173 18.66 -1.02 52.10
C THR A 173 18.61 -2.52 51.83
N PHE A 174 19.45 -3.30 52.52
CA PHE A 174 19.46 -4.76 52.37
C PHE A 174 18.21 -5.39 52.96
N GLU A 175 17.73 -4.87 54.08
CA GLU A 175 16.52 -5.32 54.78
C GLU A 175 15.25 -5.12 53.94
N GLU A 176 15.13 -3.98 53.23
CA GLU A 176 14.07 -3.77 52.23
C GLU A 176 14.20 -4.73 51.04
N LEU A 177 15.44 -5.05 50.64
CA LEU A 177 15.71 -5.96 49.52
C LEU A 177 15.39 -7.42 49.87
N GLU A 178 15.67 -7.86 51.10
CA GLU A 178 15.19 -9.15 51.64
C GLU A 178 13.67 -9.19 51.71
N TRP A 179 13.02 -8.11 52.14
CA TRP A 179 11.56 -8.00 52.12
C TRP A 179 11.02 -8.16 50.69
N VAL A 180 11.60 -7.50 49.68
CA VAL A 180 11.20 -7.69 48.27
C VAL A 180 11.42 -9.14 47.82
N ILE A 181 12.54 -9.78 48.19
CA ILE A 181 12.79 -11.20 47.88
C ILE A 181 11.69 -12.09 48.47
N ASP A 182 11.28 -11.85 49.72
CA ASP A 182 10.24 -12.63 50.38
C ASP A 182 8.86 -12.40 49.74
N GLN A 183 8.53 -11.15 49.35
CA GLN A 183 7.30 -10.85 48.63
C GLN A 183 7.27 -11.52 47.24
N VAL A 184 8.35 -11.43 46.47
CA VAL A 184 8.47 -12.10 45.15
C VAL A 184 8.49 -13.63 45.30
N SER A 185 9.03 -14.15 46.40
CA SER A 185 9.01 -15.59 46.73
C SER A 185 7.61 -16.09 47.10
N ALA A 186 6.78 -15.25 47.73
CA ALA A 186 5.38 -15.54 48.01
C ALA A 186 4.46 -15.33 46.80
N ALA A 187 4.86 -14.49 45.84
CA ALA A 187 4.07 -14.20 44.64
C ALA A 187 3.97 -15.42 43.70
N THR A 188 2.82 -15.52 43.04
CA THR A 188 2.55 -16.45 41.92
C THR A 188 2.64 -15.76 40.57
N GLU A 189 2.56 -14.43 40.54
CA GLU A 189 2.75 -13.62 39.34
C GLU A 189 3.36 -12.25 39.66
N ILE A 190 4.19 -11.73 38.75
CA ILE A 190 4.84 -10.42 38.84
C ILE A 190 4.86 -9.72 37.48
N ALA A 191 4.87 -8.39 37.49
CA ALA A 191 5.34 -7.57 36.38
C ALA A 191 6.79 -7.11 36.63
N VAL A 192 7.61 -7.11 35.58
CA VAL A 192 9.03 -6.72 35.62
C VAL A 192 9.36 -5.78 34.45
N ASP A 193 10.18 -4.77 34.72
CA ASP A 193 10.71 -3.82 33.72
C ASP A 193 12.16 -3.41 34.09
N LEU A 194 13.04 -3.25 33.09
CA LEU A 194 14.44 -2.83 33.29
C LEU A 194 14.74 -1.43 32.78
N GLU A 195 15.26 -0.60 33.69
CA GLU A 195 15.86 0.67 33.33
C GLU A 195 17.32 0.49 32.90
N THR A 196 17.71 1.15 31.81
CA THR A 196 19.03 0.97 31.18
C THR A 196 19.66 2.28 30.73
N THR A 197 20.99 2.32 30.58
CA THR A 197 21.69 3.46 29.96
C THR A 197 21.42 3.58 28.45
N GLY A 198 20.83 2.55 27.82
CA GLY A 198 20.67 2.50 26.38
C GLY A 198 20.10 1.17 25.91
N LEU A 199 20.07 0.98 24.60
CA LEU A 199 19.25 -0.04 23.95
C LEU A 199 20.02 -1.30 23.48
N LEU A 200 21.33 -1.38 23.73
CA LEU A 200 22.23 -2.45 23.29
C LEU A 200 22.79 -3.23 24.48
N PHE A 201 22.28 -4.43 24.73
CA PHE A 201 22.64 -5.27 25.89
C PHE A 201 24.14 -5.50 26.09
N PHE A 202 24.94 -5.56 25.02
CA PHE A 202 26.38 -5.79 25.10
C PHE A 202 27.20 -4.53 25.45
N ARG A 203 26.68 -3.35 25.09
CA ARG A 203 27.36 -2.04 25.23
C ARG A 203 26.86 -1.27 26.44
N ASP A 204 25.54 -1.18 26.55
CA ASP A 204 24.81 -0.42 27.55
C ASP A 204 24.65 -1.27 28.83
N ARG A 205 24.11 -0.70 29.90
CA ARG A 205 24.03 -1.36 31.21
C ARG A 205 22.66 -1.18 31.85
N VAL A 206 22.22 -2.18 32.60
CA VAL A 206 21.07 -2.06 33.52
C VAL A 206 21.44 -1.08 34.64
N ILE A 207 20.58 -0.09 34.91
CA ILE A 207 20.72 0.89 35.99
C ILE A 207 19.76 0.64 37.15
N GLY A 208 18.65 -0.06 36.91
CA GLY A 208 17.71 -0.50 37.93
C GLY A 208 16.68 -1.48 37.37
N ILE A 209 15.93 -2.11 38.28
CA ILE A 209 14.84 -3.03 37.97
C ILE A 209 13.59 -2.60 38.75
N ALA A 210 12.46 -2.51 38.07
CA ALA A 210 11.16 -2.36 38.69
C ALA A 210 10.43 -3.72 38.76
N ILE A 211 9.69 -3.93 39.86
CA ILE A 211 8.89 -5.14 40.08
C ILE A 211 7.54 -4.75 40.71
N SER A 212 6.47 -5.43 40.32
CA SER A 212 5.15 -5.34 40.96
C SER A 212 4.49 -6.72 41.06
N TRP A 213 3.82 -7.02 42.18
CA TRP A 213 3.01 -8.23 42.37
C TRP A 213 1.52 -7.91 42.63
N ASN A 214 1.19 -6.67 43.00
CA ASN A 214 -0.18 -6.21 43.23
C ASN A 214 -0.50 -4.93 42.43
N GLU A 215 -1.79 -4.69 42.20
CA GLU A 215 -2.23 -3.44 41.58
C GLU A 215 -1.95 -2.24 42.51
N LYS A 216 -1.58 -1.10 41.91
CA LYS A 216 -1.14 0.14 42.55
C LYS A 216 0.12 0.00 43.43
N GLN A 217 0.86 -1.10 43.28
CA GLN A 217 2.13 -1.34 43.96
C GLN A 217 3.27 -1.37 42.95
N GLY A 218 4.45 -0.88 43.35
CA GLY A 218 5.68 -1.05 42.59
C GLY A 218 6.90 -0.83 43.48
N VAL A 219 7.95 -1.60 43.26
CA VAL A 219 9.26 -1.37 43.87
C VAL A 219 10.29 -1.12 42.77
N TYR A 220 11.12 -0.08 42.94
CA TYR A 220 12.26 0.19 42.08
C TYR A 220 13.56 -0.06 42.86
N ILE A 221 14.35 -1.00 42.36
CA ILE A 221 15.66 -1.36 42.91
C ILE A 221 16.73 -0.75 41.99
N PRO A 222 17.41 0.33 42.41
CA PRO A 222 18.57 0.83 41.70
C PRO A 222 19.70 -0.20 41.75
N ILE A 223 20.41 -0.40 40.64
CA ILE A 223 21.55 -1.31 40.53
C ILE A 223 22.83 -0.50 40.28
N ARG A 224 22.79 0.54 39.43
CA ARG A 224 23.96 1.36 39.08
C ARG A 224 23.59 2.86 39.04
N VAL A 225 23.88 3.58 40.13
CA VAL A 225 23.58 5.03 40.33
C VAL A 225 24.88 5.84 40.41
N LYS A 226 24.83 7.15 40.10
CA LYS A 226 25.97 8.06 40.22
C LYS A 226 26.29 8.47 41.66
N ASN A 227 27.57 8.69 41.94
CA ASN A 227 28.15 8.98 43.26
C ASN A 227 27.62 10.22 44.00
N SER A 228 26.87 11.13 43.37
CA SER A 228 26.31 12.32 44.04
C SER A 228 25.19 11.96 45.00
N ASP A 229 24.27 11.11 44.55
CA ASP A 229 22.96 10.93 45.18
C ASP A 229 23.02 9.88 46.31
N ILE A 230 24.04 9.01 46.28
CA ILE A 230 24.31 8.00 47.33
C ILE A 230 24.90 8.66 48.60
N ARG A 231 25.43 9.88 48.54
CA ARG A 231 26.13 10.53 49.67
C ARG A 231 25.26 10.78 50.90
N GLU A 232 23.94 10.90 50.75
CA GLU A 232 23.00 11.08 51.86
C GLU A 232 22.61 9.74 52.54
N TYR A 233 22.87 8.58 51.92
CA TYR A 233 22.27 7.30 52.33
C TYR A 233 23.31 6.25 52.77
N ALA A 234 24.60 6.60 52.82
CA ALA A 234 25.70 5.68 53.12
C ALA A 234 25.92 5.39 54.63
N HIS A 235 24.87 4.98 55.34
CA HIS A 235 24.96 4.49 56.73
C HIS A 235 25.10 2.95 56.80
N LEU A 236 26.22 2.40 56.31
CA LEU A 236 26.62 1.01 56.60
C LEU A 236 28.09 0.94 57.03
N GLU A 237 28.35 0.91 58.33
CA GLU A 237 29.70 0.76 58.89
C GLU A 237 30.25 -0.68 58.78
N HIS A 238 29.42 -1.67 58.41
CA HIS A 238 29.77 -3.10 58.54
C HIS A 238 29.57 -3.92 57.24
N VAL A 239 30.48 -3.69 56.28
CA VAL A 239 30.71 -4.55 55.10
C VAL A 239 30.71 -6.06 55.41
N GLY A 240 31.31 -6.46 56.54
CA GLY A 240 31.40 -7.87 56.95
C GLY A 240 30.10 -8.47 57.48
N GLU A 241 29.12 -7.66 57.85
CA GLU A 241 27.78 -8.12 58.25
C GLU A 241 26.90 -8.35 57.02
N TYR A 242 26.93 -7.40 56.07
CA TYR A 242 26.27 -7.52 54.77
C TYR A 242 26.68 -8.81 54.03
N LEU A 243 27.98 -9.13 54.01
CA LEU A 243 28.49 -10.37 53.42
C LEU A 243 27.90 -11.62 54.05
N LYS A 244 27.79 -11.67 55.39
CA LYS A 244 27.18 -12.80 56.10
C LYS A 244 25.68 -12.94 55.77
N LYS A 245 24.96 -11.83 55.72
CA LYS A 245 23.53 -11.81 55.33
C LYS A 245 23.36 -12.29 53.89
N TYR A 246 24.22 -11.84 52.97
CA TYR A 246 24.23 -12.30 51.57
C TYR A 246 24.53 -13.80 51.43
N ASP A 247 25.55 -14.32 52.10
CA ASP A 247 25.89 -15.76 52.04
C ASP A 247 24.77 -16.62 52.65
N ALA A 248 24.17 -16.20 53.77
CA ALA A 248 23.02 -16.86 54.37
C ALA A 248 21.77 -16.83 53.46
N LEU A 249 21.55 -15.73 52.73
CA LEU A 249 20.50 -15.60 51.74
C LEU A 249 20.72 -16.53 50.53
N ARG A 250 21.97 -16.70 50.07
CA ARG A 250 22.31 -17.68 49.02
C ARG A 250 22.04 -19.11 49.47
N GLU A 251 22.40 -19.45 50.71
CA GLU A 251 22.13 -20.75 51.32
C GLU A 251 20.62 -21.01 51.44
N ARG A 252 19.86 -20.03 51.98
CA ARG A 252 18.39 -20.06 52.08
C ARG A 252 17.71 -20.32 50.73
N LEU A 253 18.24 -19.74 49.66
CA LEU A 253 17.71 -19.87 48.29
C LEU A 253 18.34 -21.03 47.49
N SER A 254 19.16 -21.87 48.12
CA SER A 254 19.84 -23.03 47.48
C SER A 254 20.61 -22.65 46.20
N LEU A 255 21.22 -21.48 46.18
CA LEU A 255 21.97 -20.99 45.03
C LEU A 255 23.31 -21.73 44.89
N PRO A 256 23.80 -21.95 43.66
CA PRO A 256 25.14 -22.52 43.46
C PRO A 256 26.20 -21.64 44.13
N PRO A 257 27.40 -22.18 44.46
CA PRO A 257 28.52 -21.39 44.95
C PRO A 257 28.79 -20.20 44.03
N ALA A 258 29.26 -19.08 44.58
CA ALA A 258 29.68 -17.97 43.75
C ALA A 258 30.82 -18.42 42.84
N ASP A 259 30.64 -18.31 41.51
CA ASP A 259 31.78 -18.30 40.59
C ASP A 259 32.77 -17.25 41.11
N ALA A 260 34.01 -17.68 41.33
CA ALA A 260 34.96 -16.98 42.21
C ALA A 260 35.01 -15.47 41.92
N PRO A 261 35.00 -14.61 42.96
CA PRO A 261 34.64 -13.20 42.84
C PRO A 261 35.40 -12.51 41.71
N LEU A 262 34.64 -11.98 40.74
CA LEU A 262 35.17 -11.31 39.54
C LEU A 262 36.01 -10.06 39.86
N VAL A 263 36.05 -9.64 41.12
CA VAL A 263 36.92 -8.60 41.66
C VAL A 263 38.36 -9.09 41.85
N ARG A 264 39.05 -9.45 40.75
CA ARG A 264 40.51 -9.29 40.70
C ARG A 264 40.82 -7.80 40.68
N VAL A 265 40.89 -7.17 41.87
CA VAL A 265 41.47 -5.83 42.03
C VAL A 265 42.89 -5.87 41.45
N ARG A 266 43.08 -5.32 40.24
CA ARG A 266 44.42 -5.05 39.72
C ARG A 266 45.08 -4.06 40.67
N LYS A 267 46.01 -4.53 41.51
CA LYS A 267 46.95 -3.70 42.30
C LYS A 267 47.89 -2.90 41.37
N LYS A 268 47.35 -1.91 40.63
CA LYS A 268 48.10 -0.94 39.83
C LYS A 268 47.38 0.41 39.73
N SER A 269 47.45 1.20 40.80
CA SER A 269 47.69 2.65 40.72
C SER A 269 48.33 3.15 42.02
N LYS A 270 49.01 4.29 41.96
CA LYS A 270 49.79 4.87 43.08
C LYS A 270 48.85 5.51 44.11
N LYS A 271 49.36 5.70 45.34
CA LYS A 271 48.71 6.54 46.37
C LYS A 271 48.47 7.95 45.83
N SER A 272 47.21 8.32 45.67
CA SER A 272 46.71 9.70 45.73
C SER A 272 45.20 9.63 45.94
N ASP A 273 44.75 10.03 47.12
CA ASP A 273 43.42 10.53 47.48
C ASP A 273 42.21 9.92 46.76
N ILE A 274 41.83 8.71 47.22
CA ILE A 274 40.46 8.20 47.08
C ILE A 274 39.88 8.17 48.50
N THR A 275 38.80 8.92 48.71
CA THR A 275 38.16 9.07 50.03
C THR A 275 37.43 7.80 50.47
N ILE A 276 37.17 7.65 51.77
CA ILE A 276 36.48 6.46 52.32
C ILE A 276 35.08 6.31 51.70
N SER A 277 34.38 7.42 51.48
CA SER A 277 33.08 7.46 50.79
C SER A 277 33.16 6.95 49.36
N GLU A 278 34.19 7.31 48.57
CA GLU A 278 34.37 6.77 47.21
C GLU A 278 34.66 5.26 47.19
N ARG A 279 35.35 4.74 48.21
CA ARG A 279 35.50 3.28 48.40
C ARG A 279 34.17 2.63 48.76
N MET A 280 33.37 3.23 49.64
CA MET A 280 32.07 2.69 50.05
C MET A 280 31.02 2.73 48.93
N ILE A 281 30.97 3.80 48.14
CA ILE A 281 30.05 3.90 47.00
C ILE A 281 30.41 2.87 45.92
N LYS A 282 31.71 2.71 45.63
CA LYS A 282 32.17 1.68 44.70
C LYS A 282 31.86 0.27 45.21
N PHE A 283 32.08 0.02 46.51
CA PHE A 283 31.71 -1.23 47.16
C PHE A 283 30.19 -1.50 47.04
N TRP A 284 29.34 -0.50 47.33
CA TRP A 284 27.89 -0.61 47.19
C TRP A 284 27.45 -0.95 45.77
N GLY A 285 28.00 -0.27 44.76
CA GLY A 285 27.70 -0.55 43.35
C GLY A 285 28.13 -1.96 42.92
N ASP A 286 29.34 -2.38 43.32
CA ASP A 286 29.88 -3.71 43.02
C ASP A 286 29.07 -4.84 43.71
N TYR A 287 28.43 -4.59 44.87
CA TYR A 287 27.62 -5.60 45.60
C TYR A 287 26.13 -5.59 45.28
N HIS A 288 25.49 -4.42 45.01
CA HIS A 288 24.13 -4.41 44.48
C HIS A 288 24.05 -5.24 43.21
N GLU A 289 25.09 -5.18 42.36
CA GLU A 289 25.29 -5.99 41.16
C GLU A 289 25.24 -7.51 41.41
N ASP A 290 25.52 -8.00 42.62
CA ASP A 290 25.46 -9.42 42.99
C ASP A 290 24.19 -9.83 43.74
N VAL A 291 23.41 -8.89 44.29
CA VAL A 291 22.11 -9.19 44.95
C VAL A 291 20.93 -9.10 43.97
N TRP A 292 20.92 -8.20 42.99
CA TRP A 292 19.84 -8.24 41.97
C TRP A 292 19.90 -9.54 41.14
N LYS A 293 21.08 -10.15 40.97
CA LYS A 293 21.25 -11.51 40.40
C LYS A 293 20.53 -12.59 41.23
N VAL A 294 20.46 -12.43 42.56
CA VAL A 294 19.69 -13.31 43.44
C VAL A 294 18.19 -13.19 43.14
N ILE A 295 17.67 -11.96 43.07
CA ILE A 295 16.26 -11.70 42.69
C ILE A 295 15.93 -12.28 41.30
N VAL A 296 16.78 -12.06 40.30
CA VAL A 296 16.61 -12.62 38.95
C VAL A 296 16.71 -14.16 38.96
N THR A 297 17.34 -14.76 39.95
CA THR A 297 17.31 -16.22 40.11
C THR A 297 15.97 -16.72 40.67
N VAL A 298 15.30 -15.94 41.54
CA VAL A 298 13.93 -16.25 42.00
C VAL A 298 12.93 -16.23 40.84
N PHE A 299 13.13 -15.36 39.82
CA PHE A 299 12.32 -15.33 38.59
C PHE A 299 12.36 -16.62 37.75
N ARG A 300 13.24 -17.58 38.07
CA ARG A 300 13.34 -18.89 37.39
C ARG A 300 12.38 -19.94 37.96
N ARG A 301 11.65 -19.61 39.02
CA ARG A 301 10.62 -20.46 39.62
C ARG A 301 9.58 -20.86 38.57
N GLU A 302 9.34 -22.17 38.44
CA GLU A 302 8.43 -22.71 37.43
C GLU A 302 6.95 -22.39 37.73
N ASP A 303 6.62 -22.04 38.98
CA ASP A 303 5.30 -21.60 39.42
C ASP A 303 5.09 -20.07 39.32
N LEU A 304 6.15 -19.29 39.14
CA LEU A 304 6.10 -17.83 39.07
C LEU A 304 5.87 -17.34 37.64
N LYS A 305 4.71 -16.71 37.41
CA LYS A 305 4.33 -16.09 36.13
C LYS A 305 4.91 -14.70 35.98
N ILE A 306 5.54 -14.39 34.85
CA ILE A 306 6.12 -13.07 34.60
C ILE A 306 5.33 -12.35 33.50
N TYR A 307 4.98 -11.10 33.76
CA TYR A 307 4.43 -10.15 32.79
C TYR A 307 5.47 -9.06 32.48
N GLY A 308 5.58 -8.68 31.22
CA GLY A 308 6.49 -7.63 30.76
C GLY A 308 5.90 -6.87 29.58
N TRP A 309 6.42 -5.68 29.26
CA TRP A 309 5.98 -4.95 28.07
C TRP A 309 7.13 -4.83 27.08
N ASN A 310 7.08 -5.56 25.97
CA ASN A 310 8.23 -5.80 25.09
C ASN A 310 9.38 -6.52 25.85
N PHE A 311 9.05 -7.52 26.69
CA PHE A 311 9.94 -8.22 27.63
C PHE A 311 11.17 -8.88 26.96
N LYS A 312 11.14 -9.05 25.64
CA LYS A 312 12.26 -9.51 24.81
C LYS A 312 13.45 -8.53 24.87
N PHE A 313 13.21 -7.27 25.22
CA PHE A 313 14.27 -6.32 25.55
C PHE A 313 14.98 -6.73 26.85
N ASP A 314 14.20 -6.82 27.92
CA ASP A 314 14.62 -7.13 29.28
C ASP A 314 15.32 -8.49 29.35
N HIS A 315 14.69 -9.52 28.77
CA HIS A 315 15.20 -10.89 28.69
C HIS A 315 16.63 -10.95 28.12
N LYS A 316 17.01 -10.09 27.17
CA LYS A 316 18.39 -10.04 26.64
C LYS A 316 19.38 -9.38 27.59
N PHE A 317 18.98 -8.33 28.30
CA PHE A 317 19.80 -7.71 29.33
C PHE A 317 19.97 -8.65 30.53
N LEU A 318 18.88 -9.28 31.00
CA LEU A 318 18.90 -10.33 32.02
C LEU A 318 19.86 -11.46 31.62
N PHE A 319 19.75 -12.00 30.41
CA PHE A 319 20.61 -13.10 29.95
C PHE A 319 22.08 -12.67 29.79
N TYR A 320 22.36 -11.45 29.33
CA TYR A 320 23.72 -10.95 29.18
C TYR A 320 24.43 -10.73 30.53
N GLU A 321 23.76 -10.04 31.45
CA GLU A 321 24.33 -9.59 32.73
C GLU A 321 24.34 -10.70 33.80
N THR A 322 23.33 -11.60 33.80
CA THR A 322 23.17 -12.64 34.83
C THR A 322 23.42 -14.07 34.34
N ARG A 323 23.55 -14.28 33.03
CA ARG A 323 23.58 -15.61 32.38
C ARG A 323 22.35 -16.50 32.65
N THR A 324 21.27 -15.91 33.17
CA THR A 324 20.02 -16.60 33.49
C THR A 324 19.06 -16.59 32.30
N ALA A 325 18.53 -17.77 31.97
CA ALA A 325 17.48 -17.99 30.96
C ALA A 325 16.38 -18.92 31.50
N GLY A 326 15.27 -19.01 30.78
CA GLY A 326 14.14 -19.88 31.12
C GLY A 326 13.14 -19.25 32.08
N PHE A 327 12.88 -17.95 31.95
CA PHE A 327 11.79 -17.25 32.64
C PHE A 327 10.43 -17.74 32.16
N ARG A 328 9.48 -18.02 33.06
CA ARG A 328 8.10 -18.38 32.67
C ARG A 328 7.30 -17.12 32.35
N LEU A 329 7.42 -16.64 31.10
CA LEU A 329 6.63 -15.52 30.62
C LEU A 329 5.16 -15.94 30.48
N ALA A 330 4.29 -15.30 31.26
CA ALA A 330 2.84 -15.47 31.18
C ALA A 330 2.16 -14.46 30.25
N GLY A 331 2.88 -13.40 29.86
CA GLY A 331 2.40 -12.45 28.86
C GLY A 331 3.38 -11.33 28.54
N ASP A 332 3.42 -10.95 27.25
CA ASP A 332 3.95 -9.65 26.84
C ASP A 332 2.76 -8.72 26.54
N GLY A 333 2.58 -7.68 27.36
CA GLY A 333 1.45 -6.75 27.24
C GLY A 333 1.38 -6.04 25.89
N MET A 334 2.51 -5.79 25.24
CA MET A 334 2.58 -5.22 23.88
C MET A 334 1.93 -6.16 22.86
N PHE A 335 2.15 -7.47 23.00
CA PHE A 335 1.62 -8.45 22.08
C PHE A 335 0.17 -8.84 22.40
N MET A 336 -0.19 -8.94 23.68
CA MET A 336 -1.58 -9.12 24.10
C MET A 336 -2.47 -7.98 23.59
N SER A 337 -2.00 -6.73 23.72
CA SER A 337 -2.64 -5.54 23.12
C SER A 337 -2.79 -5.70 21.60
N TYR A 338 -1.76 -6.18 20.90
CA TYR A 338 -1.79 -6.37 19.44
C TYR A 338 -2.75 -7.48 18.99
N LEU A 339 -2.93 -8.56 19.75
CA LEU A 339 -3.94 -9.60 19.45
C LEU A 339 -5.37 -9.04 19.59
N LEU A 340 -5.59 -8.16 20.56
CA LEU A 340 -6.87 -7.51 20.81
C LEU A 340 -7.20 -6.41 19.78
N ASP A 341 -6.23 -5.58 19.38
CA ASP A 341 -6.37 -4.65 18.24
C ASP A 341 -5.01 -4.31 17.57
N GLU A 342 -4.77 -4.93 16.42
CA GLU A 342 -3.56 -4.72 15.63
C GLU A 342 -3.54 -3.37 14.87
N ASN A 343 -4.64 -2.63 14.86
CA ASN A 343 -4.76 -1.36 14.13
C ASN A 343 -4.40 -0.14 14.99
N SER A 344 -4.28 -0.29 16.31
CA SER A 344 -4.06 0.79 17.27
C SER A 344 -2.62 0.85 17.82
N PRO A 345 -2.23 1.95 18.49
CA PRO A 345 -0.96 2.01 19.21
C PRO A 345 -0.91 0.98 20.35
N ASN A 346 0.10 0.12 20.29
CA ASN A 346 0.35 -1.00 21.21
C ASN A 346 1.50 -0.70 22.19
N ASP A 347 1.68 0.57 22.59
CA ASP A 347 2.62 0.97 23.64
C ASP A 347 1.95 1.00 25.01
N LEU A 348 2.76 0.84 26.07
CA LEU A 348 2.30 0.73 27.45
C LEU A 348 1.54 1.97 27.90
N LYS A 349 2.14 3.14 27.66
CA LYS A 349 1.67 4.43 28.17
C LYS A 349 0.29 4.78 27.58
N SER A 350 0.13 4.70 26.26
CA SER A 350 -1.19 4.94 25.63
C SER A 350 -2.25 3.93 26.07
N ASN A 351 -1.90 2.66 26.28
CA ASN A 351 -2.87 1.68 26.79
C ASN A 351 -3.25 1.90 28.25
N ALA A 352 -2.28 2.20 29.12
CA ALA A 352 -2.50 2.52 30.52
C ALA A 352 -3.43 3.74 30.65
N TYR A 353 -3.19 4.79 29.86
CA TYR A 353 -4.00 6.01 29.86
C TYR A 353 -5.43 5.77 29.32
N ARG A 354 -5.65 4.76 28.45
CA ARG A 354 -7.01 4.35 28.02
C ARG A 354 -7.74 3.57 29.13
N ALA A 355 -7.02 2.72 29.87
CA ALA A 355 -7.63 1.75 30.79
C ALA A 355 -7.79 2.29 32.23
N PHE A 356 -6.84 3.08 32.72
CA PHE A 356 -6.68 3.39 34.15
C PHE A 356 -6.45 4.89 34.37
N ARG A 357 -7.43 5.55 34.97
CA ARG A 357 -7.42 7.02 35.19
C ARG A 357 -6.31 7.47 36.13
N ASP A 358 -6.04 6.69 37.16
CA ASP A 358 -5.00 6.94 38.17
C ASP A 358 -3.58 6.82 37.59
N LEU A 359 -3.41 6.09 36.48
CA LEU A 359 -2.17 5.98 35.73
C LEU A 359 -2.04 7.03 34.59
N LYS A 360 -2.91 8.04 34.51
CA LYS A 360 -2.66 9.16 33.59
C LYS A 360 -1.49 10.01 34.11
N GLY A 361 -0.59 10.42 33.22
CA GLY A 361 0.47 11.39 33.52
C GLY A 361 1.75 10.88 34.23
N TYR A 362 1.83 9.63 34.72
CA TYR A 362 3.01 9.18 35.54
C TYR A 362 4.37 9.33 34.85
N ALA A 363 4.40 9.32 33.52
CA ALA A 363 5.60 9.47 32.70
C ALA A 363 5.86 10.90 32.19
N GLU A 364 5.17 11.92 32.72
CA GLU A 364 5.36 13.33 32.31
C GLU A 364 6.60 13.96 32.96
N GLU A 365 6.80 13.78 34.26
CA GLU A 365 7.94 14.35 35.00
C GLU A 365 9.30 13.90 34.43
N LEU A 366 9.45 12.61 34.12
CA LEU A 366 10.66 12.09 33.47
C LEU A 366 10.82 12.62 32.03
N ARG A 367 9.71 12.80 31.29
CA ARG A 367 9.75 13.39 29.94
C ARG A 367 10.22 14.84 29.98
N ASP A 368 9.76 15.61 30.95
CA ASP A 368 10.19 17.00 31.12
C ASP A 368 11.68 17.08 31.49
N TYR A 369 12.15 16.25 32.43
CA TYR A 369 13.58 16.12 32.75
C TYR A 369 14.45 15.78 31.52
N ILE A 370 14.05 14.76 30.74
CA ILE A 370 14.75 14.36 29.51
C ILE A 370 14.72 15.50 28.48
N SER A 371 13.63 16.27 28.39
CA SER A 371 13.50 17.37 27.41
C SER A 371 14.36 18.59 27.71
N GLN A 372 14.71 18.80 28.98
CA GLN A 372 15.54 19.91 29.46
C GLN A 372 17.04 19.55 29.46
N SER A 373 17.35 18.26 29.57
CA SER A 373 18.71 17.73 29.55
C SER A 373 19.29 17.73 28.11
N ALA A 374 20.50 18.25 27.94
CA ALA A 374 21.22 18.12 26.67
C ALA A 374 21.54 16.63 26.42
N ILE A 375 20.89 16.04 25.41
CA ILE A 375 20.80 14.59 25.20
C ILE A 375 22.19 13.93 25.13
N ASP A 376 22.56 13.19 26.18
CA ASP A 376 23.67 12.23 26.19
C ASP A 376 23.18 10.80 26.51
N GLU A 377 24.04 9.80 26.27
CA GLU A 377 23.75 8.37 26.52
C GLU A 377 23.64 8.03 28.03
N ALA A 378 23.70 9.00 28.95
CA ALA A 378 23.53 8.80 30.38
C ALA A 378 22.26 9.45 30.94
N THR A 379 21.38 10.03 30.12
CA THR A 379 20.23 10.84 30.58
C THR A 379 19.33 10.12 31.61
N LEU A 380 19.01 8.83 31.44
CA LEU A 380 18.24 8.06 32.44
C LEU A 380 19.04 7.78 33.73
N ALA A 381 20.34 7.46 33.61
CA ALA A 381 21.23 7.22 34.74
C ALA A 381 21.55 8.48 35.56
N ASN A 382 21.22 9.66 35.02
CA ASN A 382 21.34 10.96 35.67
C ASN A 382 20.00 11.46 36.28
N ALA A 383 18.89 10.78 36.00
CA ALA A 383 17.57 11.20 36.48
C ALA A 383 17.46 11.06 38.01
N PRO A 384 16.88 12.03 38.74
CA PRO A 384 16.75 11.95 40.19
C PRO A 384 15.99 10.69 40.62
N LEU A 385 16.47 10.01 41.67
CA LEU A 385 15.96 8.70 42.10
C LEU A 385 14.43 8.68 42.31
N GLY A 386 13.83 9.75 42.85
CA GLY A 386 12.38 9.84 42.99
C GLY A 386 11.59 9.89 41.67
N VAL A 387 12.16 10.52 40.64
CA VAL A 387 11.55 10.64 39.30
C VAL A 387 11.56 9.30 38.58
N ILE A 388 12.72 8.64 38.54
CA ILE A 388 12.86 7.31 37.91
C ILE A 388 12.08 6.24 38.69
N THR A 389 12.01 6.32 40.03
CA THR A 389 11.15 5.44 40.84
C THR A 389 9.68 5.56 40.44
N ARG A 390 9.13 6.79 40.36
CA ARG A 390 7.73 7.01 39.96
C ARG A 390 7.45 6.52 38.54
N TYR A 391 8.39 6.73 37.62
CA TYR A 391 8.27 6.25 36.25
C TYR A 391 8.28 4.71 36.17
N ALA A 392 9.32 4.07 36.72
CA ALA A 392 9.52 2.62 36.61
C ALA A 392 8.47 1.82 37.40
N CYS A 393 8.09 2.28 38.60
CA CYS A 393 6.97 1.70 39.36
C CYS A 393 5.63 1.88 38.61
N GLY A 394 5.44 3.03 37.95
CA GLY A 394 4.30 3.29 37.09
C GLY A 394 4.23 2.36 35.88
N ASP A 395 5.38 2.00 35.30
CA ASP A 395 5.46 1.03 34.21
C ASP A 395 5.09 -0.39 34.65
N VAL A 396 5.60 -0.88 35.79
CA VAL A 396 5.24 -2.24 36.25
C VAL A 396 3.81 -2.34 36.77
N ASP A 397 3.25 -1.33 37.43
CA ASP A 397 1.83 -1.32 37.83
C ASP A 397 0.92 -1.34 36.58
N ALA A 398 1.18 -0.44 35.63
CA ALA A 398 0.44 -0.37 34.38
C ALA A 398 0.53 -1.69 33.60
N ASN A 399 1.72 -2.28 33.52
CA ASN A 399 1.96 -3.56 32.86
C ASN A 399 1.19 -4.70 33.53
N LEU A 400 1.25 -4.83 34.86
CA LEU A 400 0.54 -5.88 35.61
C LEU A 400 -0.98 -5.80 35.40
N ARG A 401 -1.55 -4.60 35.58
CA ARG A 401 -2.99 -4.34 35.48
C ARG A 401 -3.51 -4.54 34.05
N LEU A 402 -2.76 -4.08 33.04
CA LEU A 402 -3.11 -4.31 31.63
C LEU A 402 -3.00 -5.79 31.27
N CYS A 403 -1.92 -6.48 31.66
CA CYS A 403 -1.74 -7.89 31.35
C CYS A 403 -2.81 -8.77 32.01
N ARG A 404 -3.20 -8.51 33.26
CA ARG A 404 -4.35 -9.16 33.91
C ARG A 404 -5.65 -8.94 33.13
N LEU A 405 -5.94 -7.69 32.77
CA LEU A 405 -7.12 -7.32 31.98
C LEU A 405 -7.15 -8.01 30.62
N TYR A 406 -6.02 -8.01 29.90
CA TYR A 406 -5.92 -8.60 28.57
C TYR A 406 -5.92 -10.12 28.59
N ALA A 407 -5.23 -10.77 29.54
CA ALA A 407 -5.27 -12.22 29.72
C ALA A 407 -6.70 -12.69 29.98
N LYS A 408 -7.41 -12.04 30.92
CA LYS A 408 -8.83 -12.32 31.18
C LYS A 408 -9.68 -12.13 29.92
N THR A 409 -9.52 -11.00 29.21
CA THR A 409 -10.28 -10.70 27.99
C THR A 409 -10.04 -11.74 26.89
N LEU A 410 -8.79 -12.17 26.70
CA LEU A 410 -8.42 -13.19 25.73
C LEU A 410 -8.99 -14.57 26.12
N GLN A 411 -8.89 -14.96 27.39
CA GLN A 411 -9.43 -16.23 27.90
C GLN A 411 -10.96 -16.30 27.77
N GLU A 412 -11.67 -15.25 28.19
CA GLU A 412 -13.14 -15.25 28.25
C GLU A 412 -13.81 -15.01 26.88
N LEU A 413 -13.24 -14.13 26.04
CA LEU A 413 -13.89 -13.69 24.80
C LEU A 413 -13.22 -14.22 23.51
N TYR A 414 -11.94 -14.62 23.58
CA TYR A 414 -11.17 -15.02 22.41
C TYR A 414 -10.28 -16.26 22.68
N PRO A 415 -10.85 -17.41 23.12
CA PRO A 415 -10.07 -18.58 23.55
C PRO A 415 -9.08 -19.10 22.50
N ASP A 416 -9.39 -18.95 21.21
CA ASP A 416 -8.46 -19.25 20.11
C ASP A 416 -7.25 -18.31 20.05
N LEU A 417 -7.42 -17.01 20.34
CA LEU A 417 -6.30 -16.06 20.46
C LEU A 417 -5.51 -16.28 21.75
N TRP A 418 -6.17 -16.67 22.84
CA TRP A 418 -5.49 -17.06 24.08
C TRP A 418 -4.60 -18.29 23.85
N ARG A 419 -5.12 -19.32 23.17
CA ARG A 419 -4.34 -20.48 22.76
C ARG A 419 -3.16 -20.11 21.84
N TYR A 420 -3.40 -19.26 20.83
CA TYR A 420 -2.33 -18.73 19.97
C TYR A 420 -1.27 -17.91 20.75
N HIS A 421 -1.68 -17.22 21.82
CA HIS A 421 -0.76 -16.55 22.72
C HIS A 421 0.11 -17.57 23.49
N GLU A 422 -0.50 -18.52 24.20
CA GLU A 422 0.23 -19.49 25.04
C GLU A 422 1.06 -20.49 24.23
N GLU A 423 0.44 -21.19 23.27
CA GLU A 423 1.08 -22.31 22.56
C GLU A 423 2.09 -21.87 21.49
N PHE A 424 2.03 -20.62 21.03
CA PHE A 424 2.82 -20.15 19.89
C PHE A 424 3.63 -18.89 20.17
N TYR A 425 3.00 -17.82 20.66
CA TYR A 425 3.74 -16.56 20.89
C TYR A 425 4.75 -16.64 22.02
N ILE A 426 4.38 -17.19 23.19
CA ILE A 426 5.29 -17.27 24.34
C ILE A 426 6.58 -18.04 23.98
N PRO A 427 6.55 -19.23 23.37
CA PRO A 427 7.76 -19.87 22.86
C PRO A 427 8.57 -18.97 21.91
N LEU A 428 7.91 -18.36 20.91
CA LEU A 428 8.56 -17.51 19.92
C LEU A 428 9.24 -16.28 20.53
N HIS A 429 8.67 -15.68 21.56
CA HIS A 429 9.27 -14.57 22.29
C HIS A 429 10.68 -14.94 22.77
N HIS A 430 10.85 -16.10 23.41
CA HIS A 430 12.15 -16.57 23.91
C HIS A 430 13.12 -16.90 22.77
N ILE A 431 12.63 -17.55 21.70
CA ILE A 431 13.42 -17.87 20.51
C ILE A 431 13.97 -16.59 19.86
N TYR A 432 13.14 -15.55 19.74
CA TYR A 432 13.56 -14.27 19.18
C TYR A 432 14.45 -13.45 20.09
N ALA A 433 14.26 -13.52 21.41
CA ALA A 433 15.21 -12.94 22.38
C ALA A 433 16.60 -13.57 22.21
N TYR A 434 16.67 -14.90 22.12
CA TYR A 434 17.92 -15.64 21.92
C TYR A 434 18.53 -15.39 20.54
N ALA A 435 17.74 -15.40 19.46
CA ALA A 435 18.24 -15.13 18.10
C ALA A 435 18.82 -13.71 17.96
N GLU A 436 18.21 -12.71 18.60
CA GLU A 436 18.77 -11.36 18.68
C GLU A 436 20.02 -11.29 19.57
N PHE A 437 20.08 -12.06 20.65
CA PHE A 437 21.24 -12.14 21.54
C PHE A 437 22.46 -12.79 20.87
N GLU A 438 22.26 -13.86 20.09
CA GLU A 438 23.33 -14.50 19.35
C GLU A 438 23.79 -13.66 18.16
N GLY A 439 22.85 -13.04 17.44
CA GLY A 439 23.15 -12.27 16.24
C GLY A 439 23.77 -13.12 15.12
N ALA A 440 24.54 -12.49 14.24
CA ALA A 440 25.31 -13.18 13.20
C ALA A 440 26.74 -12.66 13.17
N ARG A 441 27.71 -13.56 13.03
CA ARG A 441 29.12 -13.16 12.91
C ARG A 441 29.36 -12.42 11.59
N VAL A 442 30.14 -11.34 11.65
CA VAL A 442 30.60 -10.61 10.48
C VAL A 442 32.13 -10.56 10.41
N ASP A 443 32.66 -10.32 9.22
CA ASP A 443 34.06 -9.95 8.99
C ASP A 443 34.18 -8.40 8.98
N PRO A 444 34.77 -7.77 10.01
CA PRO A 444 34.93 -6.32 10.04
C PRO A 444 35.79 -5.77 8.89
N ALA A 445 36.78 -6.54 8.42
CA ALA A 445 37.60 -6.14 7.28
C ALA A 445 36.81 -6.20 5.96
N TRP A 446 35.86 -7.14 5.83
CA TRP A 446 34.93 -7.17 4.71
C TRP A 446 33.90 -6.03 4.79
N VAL A 447 33.38 -5.71 5.98
CA VAL A 447 32.49 -4.55 6.17
C VAL A 447 33.20 -3.25 5.75
N GLU A 448 34.46 -3.07 6.15
CA GLU A 448 35.26 -1.91 5.78
C GLU A 448 35.59 -1.87 4.28
N LYS A 449 35.98 -3.00 3.69
CA LYS A 449 36.16 -3.14 2.23
C LYS A 449 34.89 -2.78 1.45
N ALA A 450 33.73 -3.22 1.94
CA ALA A 450 32.44 -2.87 1.35
C ALA A 450 32.12 -1.38 1.55
N ARG A 451 32.45 -0.79 2.70
CA ARG A 451 32.30 0.65 2.96
C ARG A 451 33.07 1.48 1.94
N VAL A 452 34.39 1.24 1.81
CA VAL A 452 35.27 1.97 0.88
C VAL A 452 34.78 1.85 -0.57
N SER A 453 34.55 0.62 -1.05
CA SER A 453 34.07 0.39 -2.42
C SER A 453 32.72 1.06 -2.71
N LEU A 454 31.78 1.06 -1.76
CA LEU A 454 30.48 1.72 -1.92
C LEU A 454 30.58 3.26 -1.83
N GLU A 455 31.55 3.80 -1.09
CA GLU A 455 31.83 5.24 -1.03
C GLU A 455 32.46 5.74 -2.32
N GLU A 456 33.47 5.04 -2.87
CA GLU A 456 34.09 5.33 -4.16
C GLU A 456 33.06 5.29 -5.31
N GLU A 457 32.21 4.26 -5.35
CA GLU A 457 31.11 4.16 -6.32
C GLU A 457 30.11 5.32 -6.15
N ARG A 458 29.71 5.64 -4.90
CA ARG A 458 28.78 6.75 -4.62
C ARG A 458 29.37 8.09 -5.05
N GLU A 459 30.64 8.35 -4.76
CA GLU A 459 31.31 9.60 -5.10
C GLU A 459 31.48 9.73 -6.62
N THR A 460 31.86 8.66 -7.31
CA THR A 460 31.94 8.62 -8.79
C THR A 460 30.59 8.97 -9.42
N ILE A 461 29.50 8.34 -8.96
CA ILE A 461 28.14 8.65 -9.42
C ILE A 461 27.74 10.09 -9.03
N GLY A 462 28.19 10.58 -7.87
CA GLY A 462 28.01 11.97 -7.43
C GLY A 462 28.65 12.96 -8.41
N ARG A 463 29.92 12.78 -8.75
CA ARG A 463 30.64 13.62 -9.73
C ARG A 463 29.92 13.64 -11.08
N GLU A 464 29.49 12.49 -11.60
CA GLU A 464 28.69 12.42 -12.83
C GLU A 464 27.35 13.18 -12.73
N LEU A 465 26.65 13.07 -11.60
CA LEU A 465 25.37 13.76 -11.37
C LEU A 465 25.54 15.28 -11.33
N PHE A 466 26.59 15.80 -10.67
CA PHE A 466 26.91 17.22 -10.63
C PHE A 466 27.35 17.74 -12.01
N GLN A 467 28.16 16.96 -12.74
CA GLN A 467 28.55 17.28 -14.12
C GLN A 467 27.33 17.39 -15.06
N ILE A 468 26.31 16.52 -14.90
CA ILE A 468 25.06 16.61 -15.68
C ILE A 468 24.24 17.87 -15.33
N LEU A 469 24.37 18.38 -14.10
CA LEU A 469 23.75 19.65 -13.68
C LEU A 469 24.57 20.89 -14.10
N GLY A 470 25.82 20.72 -14.56
CA GLY A 470 26.73 21.84 -14.84
C GLY A 470 27.20 22.56 -13.57
N GLU A 471 27.24 21.84 -12.45
CA GLU A 471 27.70 22.33 -11.14
C GLU A 471 29.01 21.61 -10.76
N GLU A 472 29.91 22.30 -10.05
CA GLU A 472 31.10 21.66 -9.47
C GLU A 472 30.69 20.65 -8.40
N PHE A 473 31.39 19.51 -8.35
CA PHE A 473 31.08 18.45 -7.39
C PHE A 473 31.50 18.85 -5.98
N ASP A 474 30.52 19.05 -5.10
CA ASP A 474 30.69 19.27 -3.67
C ASP A 474 30.28 18.00 -2.88
N PRO A 475 31.23 17.29 -2.24
CA PRO A 475 30.93 16.11 -1.42
C PRO A 475 30.04 16.39 -0.21
N GLU A 476 30.12 17.59 0.37
CA GLU A 476 29.33 18.01 1.55
C GLU A 476 27.91 18.47 1.16
N SER A 477 27.64 18.57 -0.14
CA SER A 477 26.36 19.02 -0.66
C SER A 477 25.23 18.08 -0.29
N LYS A 478 24.25 18.63 0.43
CA LYS A 478 23.01 17.90 0.77
C LYS A 478 22.09 17.69 -0.44
N LEU A 479 22.48 18.09 -1.65
CA LEU A 479 21.63 18.02 -2.84
C LEU A 479 21.14 16.60 -3.16
N LEU A 480 22.04 15.62 -3.20
CA LEU A 480 21.72 14.24 -3.59
C LEU A 480 21.08 13.42 -2.45
N THR A 481 21.16 13.92 -1.22
CA THR A 481 20.67 13.26 0.00
C THR A 481 19.37 13.87 0.53
N SER A 482 19.14 15.18 0.34
CA SER A 482 17.93 15.89 0.74
C SER A 482 16.82 15.75 -0.30
N PRO A 483 15.67 15.12 0.03
CA PRO A 483 14.56 15.00 -0.91
C PRO A 483 14.03 16.35 -1.39
N GLN A 484 14.09 17.40 -0.56
CA GLN A 484 13.59 18.74 -0.90
C GLN A 484 14.50 19.47 -1.89
N GLN A 485 15.82 19.43 -1.68
CA GLN A 485 16.78 20.04 -2.63
C GLN A 485 16.78 19.28 -3.95
N LEU A 486 16.74 17.94 -3.90
CA LEU A 486 16.61 17.10 -5.08
C LEU A 486 15.31 17.38 -5.86
N VAL A 487 14.17 17.53 -5.16
CA VAL A 487 12.90 17.96 -5.78
C VAL A 487 13.02 19.35 -6.41
N ARG A 488 13.75 20.29 -5.79
CA ARG A 488 13.97 21.62 -6.37
C ARG A 488 14.84 21.56 -7.63
N LYS A 489 15.93 20.79 -7.67
CA LYS A 489 16.75 20.65 -8.89
C LYS A 489 16.09 19.81 -9.99
N ILE A 490 15.22 18.85 -9.64
CA ILE A 490 14.49 18.03 -10.63
C ILE A 490 13.23 18.75 -11.17
N PHE A 491 12.40 19.34 -10.31
CA PHE A 491 11.06 19.86 -10.65
C PHE A 491 10.87 21.37 -10.41
N GLY A 492 11.90 22.07 -9.92
CA GLY A 492 11.86 23.51 -9.67
C GLY A 492 11.98 24.34 -10.95
N PRO A 493 11.77 25.67 -10.85
CA PRO A 493 11.91 26.58 -11.99
C PRO A 493 13.33 26.59 -12.54
N ASP A 494 14.32 26.47 -11.66
CA ASP A 494 15.76 26.51 -11.95
C ASP A 494 16.32 25.15 -12.45
N SER A 495 15.45 24.21 -12.84
CA SER A 495 15.86 22.85 -13.19
C SER A 495 16.51 22.76 -14.57
N VAL A 496 17.80 22.41 -14.58
CA VAL A 496 18.59 22.09 -15.79
C VAL A 496 17.95 20.94 -16.60
N LEU A 497 17.30 20.01 -15.91
CA LEU A 497 16.66 18.82 -16.47
C LEU A 497 15.30 19.11 -17.11
N LYS A 498 14.69 20.26 -16.77
CA LYS A 498 13.40 20.74 -17.31
C LYS A 498 12.24 19.74 -17.17
N VAL A 499 12.23 18.94 -16.10
CA VAL A 499 11.18 17.93 -15.87
C VAL A 499 9.83 18.61 -15.60
N PRO A 500 8.75 18.23 -16.28
CA PRO A 500 7.42 18.71 -15.94
C PRO A 500 7.06 18.34 -14.50
N LYS A 501 6.57 19.30 -13.71
CA LYS A 501 5.99 19.00 -12.38
C LYS A 501 4.93 17.91 -12.53
N PRO A 502 4.85 16.92 -11.61
CA PRO A 502 3.79 15.92 -11.64
C PRO A 502 2.41 16.60 -11.63
N PRO A 503 1.43 16.07 -12.38
CA PRO A 503 0.15 16.76 -12.58
C PRO A 503 -0.59 16.95 -11.26
N SER A 504 -1.11 18.16 -11.06
CA SER A 504 -1.99 18.52 -9.94
C SER A 504 -3.40 17.94 -10.12
N GLU A 505 -3.51 16.62 -10.06
CA GLU A 505 -4.78 15.87 -10.11
C GLU A 505 -5.29 15.58 -8.69
N THR A 506 -6.62 15.62 -8.53
CA THR A 506 -7.34 15.24 -7.31
C THR A 506 -7.55 13.71 -7.23
N GLY A 507 -7.73 13.17 -6.03
CA GLY A 507 -7.99 11.74 -5.80
C GLY A 507 -6.74 10.85 -5.63
N LYS A 508 -6.95 9.53 -5.54
CA LYS A 508 -5.94 8.54 -5.09
C LYS A 508 -4.63 8.52 -5.90
N ARG A 509 -4.63 8.99 -7.17
CA ARG A 509 -3.40 9.16 -7.97
C ARG A 509 -2.39 10.13 -7.36
N LYS A 510 -2.85 11.15 -6.63
CA LYS A 510 -2.01 12.18 -6.00
C LYS A 510 -0.92 11.55 -5.12
N ARG A 511 -1.30 10.57 -4.27
CA ARG A 511 -0.40 9.86 -3.34
C ARG A 511 0.72 9.02 -4.00
N ARG A 512 0.68 8.77 -5.32
CA ARG A 512 1.73 8.00 -6.02
C ARG A 512 2.92 8.86 -6.41
N TYR A 513 2.65 10.09 -6.85
CA TYR A 513 3.65 11.07 -7.31
C TYR A 513 3.98 12.14 -6.27
N THR A 514 3.22 12.24 -5.18
CA THR A 514 3.47 13.22 -4.12
C THR A 514 3.53 12.59 -2.73
N THR A 515 4.26 13.24 -1.82
CA THR A 515 4.28 12.93 -0.40
C THR A 515 2.91 13.18 0.26
N SER A 516 2.78 12.81 1.55
CA SER A 516 1.65 13.21 2.40
C SER A 516 1.48 14.74 2.56
N THR A 517 2.48 15.53 2.15
CA THR A 517 2.47 16.99 2.11
C THR A 517 2.28 17.57 0.70
N GLU A 518 1.85 16.75 -0.25
CA GLU A 518 1.57 17.11 -1.65
C GLU A 518 2.78 17.59 -2.49
N ALA A 519 4.00 17.47 -1.95
CA ALA A 519 5.24 17.76 -2.68
C ALA A 519 5.64 16.58 -3.58
N PRO A 520 6.26 16.82 -4.76
CA PRO A 520 6.74 15.73 -5.64
C PRO A 520 7.59 14.70 -4.91
N SER A 521 7.33 13.42 -5.15
CA SER A 521 8.10 12.31 -4.58
C SER A 521 9.37 12.06 -5.39
N THR A 522 10.47 11.74 -4.70
CA THR A 522 11.71 11.20 -5.31
C THR A 522 12.00 9.79 -4.81
N ASN A 523 10.95 9.02 -4.47
CA ASN A 523 11.10 7.60 -4.16
C ASN A 523 11.44 6.79 -5.42
N GLU A 524 11.95 5.57 -5.23
CA GLU A 524 12.40 4.69 -6.31
C GLU A 524 11.31 4.45 -7.36
N VAL A 525 10.07 4.21 -6.92
CA VAL A 525 8.90 3.98 -7.79
C VAL A 525 8.63 5.19 -8.68
N THR A 526 8.62 6.40 -8.12
CA THR A 526 8.37 7.64 -8.88
C THR A 526 9.46 7.86 -9.92
N ILE A 527 10.73 7.66 -9.56
CA ILE A 527 11.85 7.86 -10.48
C ILE A 527 11.84 6.79 -11.58
N LYS A 528 11.54 5.52 -11.26
CA LYS A 528 11.32 4.46 -12.25
C LYS A 528 10.17 4.79 -13.21
N GLU A 529 9.01 5.22 -12.70
CA GLU A 529 7.87 5.64 -13.53
C GLU A 529 8.24 6.84 -14.43
N LEU A 530 9.06 7.78 -13.96
CA LEU A 530 9.58 8.87 -14.81
C LEU A 530 10.54 8.36 -15.89
N ILE A 531 11.46 7.43 -15.57
CA ILE A 531 12.35 6.79 -16.55
C ILE A 531 11.53 6.06 -17.63
N PHE A 532 10.49 5.32 -17.23
CA PHE A 532 9.68 4.51 -18.14
C PHE A 532 8.63 5.30 -18.95
N HIS A 533 8.12 6.43 -18.43
CA HIS A 533 6.99 7.14 -19.04
C HIS A 533 7.23 8.62 -19.40
N LYS A 534 8.38 9.21 -19.01
CA LYS A 534 8.66 10.65 -19.20
C LYS A 534 10.06 10.98 -19.71
N PHE A 535 11.07 10.16 -19.47
CA PHE A 535 12.45 10.42 -19.90
C PHE A 535 12.84 9.52 -21.07
N PRO A 536 13.04 10.04 -22.29
CA PRO A 536 13.46 9.23 -23.43
C PRO A 536 14.77 8.47 -23.13
N PRO A 537 14.89 7.17 -23.46
CA PRO A 537 16.11 6.41 -23.25
C PRO A 537 17.35 7.13 -23.82
N GLY A 538 18.40 7.24 -23.01
CA GLY A 538 19.63 7.95 -23.37
C GLY A 538 19.55 9.49 -23.33
N SER A 539 18.44 10.10 -22.94
CA SER A 539 18.40 11.55 -22.68
C SER A 539 19.16 11.90 -21.39
N PRO A 540 19.66 13.14 -21.23
CA PRO A 540 20.30 13.57 -19.98
C PRO A 540 19.41 13.36 -18.75
N GLN A 541 18.09 13.54 -18.88
CA GLN A 541 17.13 13.26 -17.81
C GLN A 541 17.03 11.77 -17.47
N ASN A 542 17.08 10.88 -18.49
CA ASN A 542 17.05 9.44 -18.27
C ASN A 542 18.34 8.98 -17.59
N THR A 543 19.51 9.40 -18.09
CA THR A 543 20.82 9.13 -17.47
C THR A 543 20.88 9.64 -16.04
N PHE A 544 20.49 10.89 -15.79
CA PHE A 544 20.46 11.48 -14.45
C PHE A 544 19.51 10.72 -13.50
N ALA A 545 18.32 10.34 -13.96
CA ALA A 545 17.37 9.58 -13.16
C ALA A 545 17.88 8.17 -12.83
N ARG A 546 18.53 7.49 -13.79
CA ARG A 546 19.20 6.19 -13.57
C ARG A 546 20.32 6.31 -12.54
N ARG A 547 21.23 7.28 -12.72
CA ARG A 547 22.32 7.56 -11.78
C ARG A 547 21.83 7.95 -10.39
N ILE A 548 20.71 8.67 -10.26
CA ILE A 548 20.08 8.90 -8.94
C ILE A 548 19.62 7.61 -8.28
N LEU A 549 19.03 6.67 -9.02
CA LEU A 549 18.62 5.38 -8.44
C LEU A 549 19.84 4.61 -7.93
N GLU A 550 20.93 4.60 -8.68
CA GLU A 550 22.20 4.00 -8.27
C GLU A 550 22.81 4.70 -7.04
N HIS A 551 22.89 6.03 -7.04
CA HIS A 551 23.34 6.83 -5.90
C HIS A 551 22.49 6.58 -4.64
N LYS A 552 21.16 6.48 -4.79
CA LYS A 552 20.24 6.16 -3.67
C LYS A 552 20.41 4.72 -3.18
N ASP A 553 20.66 3.75 -4.06
CA ASP A 553 20.97 2.37 -3.68
C ASP A 553 22.29 2.28 -2.90
N ARG A 554 23.36 2.95 -3.36
CA ARG A 554 24.65 3.04 -2.65
C ARG A 554 24.55 3.79 -1.33
N THR A 555 23.85 4.93 -1.32
CA THR A 555 23.57 5.68 -0.09
C THR A 555 22.79 4.83 0.92
N LYS A 556 21.78 4.07 0.48
CA LYS A 556 21.05 3.13 1.34
C LYS A 556 21.98 2.01 1.85
N GLN A 557 22.83 1.46 1.00
CA GLN A 557 23.77 0.40 1.40
C GLN A 557 24.73 0.87 2.48
N LEU A 558 25.31 2.07 2.34
CA LEU A 558 26.15 2.70 3.36
C LEU A 558 25.37 3.05 4.64
N THR A 559 24.29 3.81 4.52
CA THR A 559 23.59 4.40 5.68
C THR A 559 22.67 3.45 6.44
N THR A 560 22.23 2.36 5.81
CA THR A 560 21.30 1.37 6.40
C THR A 560 21.98 0.04 6.72
N TYR A 561 22.80 -0.51 5.82
CA TYR A 561 23.41 -1.82 6.03
C TYR A 561 24.81 -1.70 6.65
N ILE A 562 25.75 -0.99 6.03
CA ILE A 562 27.12 -0.85 6.56
C ILE A 562 27.11 -0.14 7.92
N LYS A 563 26.47 1.03 8.02
CA LYS A 563 26.32 1.76 9.29
C LYS A 563 25.61 0.92 10.36
N GLY A 564 24.60 0.13 9.97
CA GLY A 564 23.92 -0.76 10.89
C GLY A 564 24.87 -1.84 11.41
N CYS A 565 25.58 -2.53 10.51
CA CYS A 565 26.59 -3.53 10.87
C CYS A 565 27.69 -2.97 11.77
N THR A 566 28.10 -1.71 11.62
CA THR A 566 29.10 -1.11 12.52
C THR A 566 28.52 -0.61 13.85
N SER A 567 27.27 -0.11 13.89
CA SER A 567 26.64 0.35 15.13
C SER A 567 26.13 -0.78 16.03
N GLU A 568 25.86 -1.95 15.45
CA GLU A 568 25.36 -3.14 16.15
C GLU A 568 26.43 -4.23 16.32
N LEU A 569 27.70 -3.90 16.06
CA LEU A 569 28.84 -4.81 16.21
C LEU A 569 29.20 -4.98 17.69
N ASP A 570 29.16 -6.20 18.19
CA ASP A 570 29.66 -6.55 19.51
C ASP A 570 31.19 -6.74 19.51
N PRO A 571 31.85 -6.71 20.69
CA PRO A 571 33.30 -6.92 20.80
C PRO A 571 33.80 -8.30 20.33
N TRP A 572 32.90 -9.25 20.08
CA TRP A 572 33.21 -10.61 19.63
C TRP A 572 33.04 -10.78 18.10
N GLY A 573 32.72 -9.70 17.38
CA GLY A 573 32.56 -9.70 15.92
C GLY A 573 31.19 -10.21 15.45
N ARG A 574 30.17 -10.18 16.32
CA ARG A 574 28.78 -10.49 15.99
C ARG A 574 27.97 -9.23 15.84
N VAL A 575 26.95 -9.30 15.01
CA VAL A 575 26.08 -8.19 14.64
C VAL A 575 24.67 -8.54 15.05
N HIS A 576 24.06 -7.66 15.83
CA HIS A 576 22.73 -7.85 16.40
C HIS A 576 21.67 -7.07 15.61
N TRP A 577 20.43 -7.55 15.65
CA TRP A 577 19.29 -6.88 15.03
C TRP A 577 18.10 -6.87 16.00
N ASN A 578 17.02 -6.21 15.62
CA ASN A 578 15.79 -6.19 16.40
C ASN A 578 14.58 -6.62 15.56
N MET A 579 14.00 -7.78 15.89
CA MET A 579 12.86 -8.43 15.27
C MET A 579 11.57 -7.95 15.94
N ASN A 580 10.88 -7.01 15.30
CA ASN A 580 9.60 -6.51 15.78
C ASN A 580 8.46 -7.40 15.29
N LEU A 581 7.87 -8.16 16.22
CA LEU A 581 6.83 -9.17 15.99
C LEU A 581 5.48 -8.55 15.63
N ILE A 582 5.09 -7.48 16.33
CA ILE A 582 3.85 -6.72 16.07
C ILE A 582 4.01 -5.72 14.90
N GLY A 583 5.07 -5.85 14.09
CA GLY A 583 5.48 -4.83 13.13
C GLY A 583 4.73 -4.85 11.81
N ALA A 584 4.45 -6.02 11.27
CA ALA A 584 3.62 -6.17 10.08
C ALA A 584 2.27 -6.76 10.46
N VAL A 585 1.20 -6.12 9.98
CA VAL A 585 -0.20 -6.57 10.06
C VAL A 585 -0.41 -8.00 9.52
N THR A 586 0.47 -8.46 8.63
CA THR A 586 0.47 -9.85 8.14
C THR A 586 1.09 -10.84 9.11
N GLY A 587 1.53 -10.43 10.30
CA GLY A 587 2.23 -11.26 11.29
C GLY A 587 3.66 -11.62 10.90
N ARG A 588 4.23 -10.97 9.88
CA ARG A 588 5.67 -11.09 9.59
C ARG A 588 6.45 -10.26 10.59
N PHE A 589 7.41 -10.87 11.28
CA PHE A 589 8.42 -10.09 11.99
C PHE A 589 9.08 -9.09 11.02
N SER A 590 9.47 -7.93 11.54
CA SER A 590 10.20 -6.91 10.78
C SER A 590 11.52 -6.61 11.46
N ALA A 591 12.62 -6.63 10.72
CA ALA A 591 13.95 -6.35 11.28
C ALA A 591 14.27 -4.85 11.25
N LYS A 592 14.67 -4.29 12.41
CA LYS A 592 15.16 -2.92 12.61
C LYS A 592 16.64 -2.93 13.02
N ARG A 593 17.24 -1.73 13.05
CA ARG A 593 18.69 -1.47 13.19
C ARG A 593 19.48 -1.95 11.98
N ILE A 594 19.44 -3.26 11.73
CA ILE A 594 19.85 -3.87 10.47
C ILE A 594 18.65 -4.62 9.91
N PRO A 595 18.04 -4.15 8.80
CA PRO A 595 16.91 -4.83 8.21
C PRO A 595 17.39 -6.02 7.36
N ILE A 596 17.79 -7.10 8.06
CA ILE A 596 18.40 -8.34 7.52
C ILE A 596 17.58 -8.93 6.36
N GLN A 597 16.26 -8.86 6.44
CA GLN A 597 15.30 -9.29 5.42
C GLN A 597 15.48 -8.59 4.05
N THR A 598 16.08 -7.39 4.03
CA THR A 598 16.22 -6.55 2.83
C THR A 598 17.67 -6.40 2.36
N ILE A 599 18.64 -7.04 3.00
CA ILE A 599 20.05 -6.98 2.58
C ILE A 599 20.18 -7.51 1.14
N PRO A 600 20.75 -6.72 0.20
CA PRO A 600 20.88 -7.12 -1.19
C PRO A 600 21.62 -8.45 -1.35
N ARG A 601 21.17 -9.29 -2.28
CA ARG A 601 21.82 -10.59 -2.61
C ARG A 601 23.19 -10.45 -3.32
N LYS A 602 23.79 -9.25 -3.33
CA LYS A 602 25.11 -8.98 -3.94
C LYS A 602 26.21 -9.64 -3.09
N PRO A 603 27.23 -10.29 -3.68
CA PRO A 603 28.36 -10.85 -2.93
C PRO A 603 29.06 -9.84 -2.01
N LEU A 604 29.20 -8.59 -2.44
CA LEU A 604 29.76 -7.50 -1.61
C LEU A 604 28.98 -7.29 -0.30
N MET A 605 27.65 -7.43 -0.35
CA MET A 605 26.75 -7.19 0.79
C MET A 605 26.51 -8.43 1.66
N ARG A 606 26.40 -9.63 1.07
CA ARG A 606 26.20 -10.87 1.85
C ARG A 606 27.51 -11.50 2.33
N GLY A 607 28.63 -11.26 1.63
CA GLY A 607 29.95 -11.79 1.98
C GLY A 607 30.54 -11.25 3.28
N MET A 608 29.95 -10.20 3.86
CA MET A 608 30.35 -9.73 5.20
C MET A 608 29.89 -10.67 6.32
N PHE A 609 28.89 -11.53 6.10
CA PHE A 609 28.41 -12.50 7.09
C PHE A 609 29.20 -13.81 6.95
N ILE A 610 29.83 -14.23 8.04
CA ILE A 610 30.76 -15.37 8.07
C ILE A 610 30.39 -16.35 9.19
N THR A 611 31.02 -17.52 9.20
CA THR A 611 30.88 -18.53 10.25
C THR A 611 32.01 -18.49 11.26
N TRP A 612 31.87 -19.23 12.36
CA TRP A 612 33.01 -19.65 13.17
C TRP A 612 33.84 -20.71 12.42
N PRO A 613 35.16 -20.84 12.70
CA PRO A 613 35.96 -21.95 12.17
C PRO A 613 35.30 -23.30 12.46
N GLY A 614 35.14 -24.14 11.44
CA GLY A 614 34.44 -25.42 11.53
C GLY A 614 32.91 -25.36 11.45
N TRP A 615 32.31 -24.18 11.34
CA TRP A 615 30.85 -24.00 11.23
C TRP A 615 30.42 -23.66 9.81
N TYR A 616 29.17 -24.00 9.48
CA TYR A 616 28.53 -23.75 8.19
C TYR A 616 27.27 -22.89 8.35
N LEU A 617 27.01 -21.98 7.40
CA LEU A 617 25.73 -21.28 7.28
C LEU A 617 24.78 -22.15 6.44
N ILE A 618 23.59 -22.41 6.96
CA ILE A 618 22.54 -23.21 6.29
C ILE A 618 21.29 -22.34 6.14
N GLU A 619 20.79 -22.20 4.91
CA GLU A 619 19.58 -21.45 4.57
C GLU A 619 18.42 -22.44 4.32
N PHE A 620 17.36 -22.34 5.12
CA PHE A 620 16.10 -23.06 4.90
C PHE A 620 15.05 -22.07 4.37
N ASP A 621 14.50 -22.32 3.18
CA ASP A 621 13.47 -21.48 2.55
C ASP A 621 12.23 -22.31 2.20
N TYR A 622 11.05 -21.90 2.67
CA TYR A 622 9.79 -22.55 2.32
C TYR A 622 9.40 -22.21 0.87
N SER A 623 9.83 -23.09 -0.04
CA SER A 623 9.59 -23.00 -1.48
C SER A 623 8.11 -22.75 -1.83
N GLN A 624 7.83 -21.49 -2.18
CA GLN A 624 6.51 -21.00 -2.65
C GLN A 624 5.39 -21.10 -1.59
N VAL A 625 5.71 -20.91 -0.29
CA VAL A 625 4.76 -21.07 0.83
C VAL A 625 3.40 -20.41 0.63
N GLU A 626 3.36 -19.16 0.14
CA GLU A 626 2.11 -18.42 -0.10
C GLU A 626 1.21 -19.13 -1.13
N LEU A 627 1.78 -19.74 -2.18
CA LEU A 627 1.01 -20.47 -3.19
C LEU A 627 0.60 -21.86 -2.69
N ARG A 628 1.44 -22.54 -1.89
CA ARG A 628 1.06 -23.81 -1.24
C ARG A 628 -0.10 -23.62 -0.27
N ILE A 629 -0.08 -22.54 0.50
CA ILE A 629 -1.18 -22.15 1.40
C ILE A 629 -2.42 -21.71 0.60
N ALA A 630 -2.25 -20.98 -0.50
CA ALA A 630 -3.35 -20.68 -1.42
C ALA A 630 -4.00 -21.96 -1.96
N ALA A 631 -3.22 -22.95 -2.39
CA ALA A 631 -3.70 -24.27 -2.83
C ALA A 631 -4.47 -24.96 -1.70
N TRP A 632 -3.87 -25.04 -0.50
CA TRP A 632 -4.46 -25.71 0.66
C TRP A 632 -5.78 -25.05 1.15
N TYR A 633 -5.84 -23.72 1.26
CA TYR A 633 -7.09 -23.04 1.62
C TYR A 633 -8.18 -23.19 0.56
N SER A 634 -7.80 -23.20 -0.73
CA SER A 634 -8.77 -23.23 -1.82
C SER A 634 -9.18 -24.62 -2.28
N GLN A 635 -8.38 -25.63 -1.94
CA GLN A 635 -8.47 -27.00 -2.45
C GLN A 635 -8.56 -26.99 -3.99
N ASP A 636 -7.73 -26.17 -4.63
CA ASP A 636 -7.69 -26.07 -6.09
C ASP A 636 -6.96 -27.27 -6.69
N PRO A 637 -7.67 -28.15 -7.44
CA PRO A 637 -7.12 -29.46 -7.80
C PRO A 637 -5.90 -29.34 -8.71
N VAL A 638 -5.85 -28.33 -9.59
CA VAL A 638 -4.70 -28.09 -10.46
C VAL A 638 -3.52 -27.58 -9.63
N MET A 639 -3.76 -26.64 -8.71
CA MET A 639 -2.68 -26.11 -7.87
C MET A 639 -2.12 -27.15 -6.88
N CYS A 640 -2.99 -28.01 -6.33
CA CYS A 640 -2.58 -29.13 -5.48
C CYS A 640 -1.78 -30.16 -6.27
N GLU A 641 -2.30 -30.63 -7.41
CA GLU A 641 -1.63 -31.63 -8.26
C GLU A 641 -0.26 -31.16 -8.76
N GLU A 642 -0.11 -29.87 -9.12
CA GLU A 642 1.20 -29.27 -9.43
C GLU A 642 2.19 -29.41 -8.27
N PHE A 643 1.75 -29.13 -7.04
CA PHE A 643 2.62 -29.18 -5.87
C PHE A 643 2.91 -30.61 -5.39
N ASP A 644 1.98 -31.55 -5.53
CA ASP A 644 2.13 -32.96 -5.19
C ASP A 644 3.12 -33.67 -6.15
N ARG A 645 3.12 -33.28 -7.43
CA ARG A 645 4.09 -33.74 -8.43
C ARG A 645 5.46 -33.05 -8.35
N GLY A 646 5.62 -32.08 -7.44
CA GLY A 646 6.86 -31.29 -7.30
C GLY A 646 7.12 -30.33 -8.47
N GLU A 647 6.10 -29.98 -9.26
CA GLU A 647 6.22 -29.10 -10.42
C GLU A 647 6.40 -27.62 -10.01
N ASP A 648 6.97 -26.82 -10.91
CA ASP A 648 7.17 -25.38 -10.69
C ASP A 648 5.93 -24.59 -11.13
N SER A 649 5.09 -24.20 -10.17
CA SER A 649 3.86 -23.41 -10.42
C SER A 649 4.11 -22.12 -11.22
N HIS A 650 5.31 -21.53 -11.16
CA HIS A 650 5.63 -20.35 -11.97
C HIS A 650 5.93 -20.71 -13.42
N LEU A 651 6.55 -21.87 -13.69
CA LEU A 651 6.73 -22.38 -15.05
C LEU A 651 5.39 -22.84 -15.65
N ASN A 652 4.53 -23.50 -14.88
CA ASN A 652 3.22 -23.96 -15.34
C ASN A 652 2.24 -22.81 -15.63
N THR A 653 2.26 -21.76 -14.80
CA THR A 653 1.61 -20.48 -15.16
C THR A 653 2.23 -19.90 -16.43
N ALA A 654 3.56 -19.88 -16.57
CA ALA A 654 4.21 -19.32 -17.76
C ALA A 654 3.82 -20.07 -19.05
N MET A 655 3.75 -21.40 -19.03
CA MET A 655 3.21 -22.20 -20.14
C MET A 655 1.83 -21.72 -20.56
N SER A 656 0.95 -21.51 -19.57
CA SER A 656 -0.45 -21.11 -19.77
C SER A 656 -0.56 -19.66 -20.28
N MET A 657 0.29 -18.76 -19.80
CA MET A 657 0.33 -17.34 -20.22
C MET A 657 0.90 -17.13 -21.62
N PHE A 658 1.97 -17.87 -21.97
CA PHE A 658 2.71 -17.66 -23.22
C PHE A 658 2.40 -18.70 -24.30
N ASN A 659 1.60 -19.71 -23.98
CA ASN A 659 1.26 -20.86 -24.82
C ASN A 659 2.52 -21.56 -25.40
N LYS A 660 3.44 -21.92 -24.50
CA LYS A 660 4.73 -22.57 -24.81
C LYS A 660 4.94 -23.79 -23.91
N PRO A 661 5.62 -24.85 -24.39
CA PRO A 661 6.05 -25.95 -23.52
C PRO A 661 7.14 -25.50 -22.53
N VAL A 662 7.25 -26.15 -21.36
CA VAL A 662 8.22 -25.83 -20.29
C VAL A 662 9.62 -25.55 -20.84
N SER A 663 10.11 -26.44 -21.71
CA SER A 663 11.45 -26.39 -22.32
C SER A 663 11.73 -25.18 -23.21
N LYS A 664 10.73 -24.33 -23.50
CA LYS A 664 10.84 -23.10 -24.29
C LYS A 664 10.44 -21.83 -23.52
N ILE A 665 10.17 -21.93 -22.23
CA ILE A 665 9.92 -20.79 -21.34
C ILE A 665 11.27 -20.16 -20.95
N SER A 666 11.42 -18.85 -21.17
CA SER A 666 12.64 -18.13 -20.76
C SER A 666 12.66 -17.81 -19.25
N LYS A 667 13.83 -17.44 -18.71
CA LYS A 667 13.96 -17.01 -17.31
C LYS A 667 13.13 -15.76 -17.02
N GLU A 668 13.04 -14.85 -18.00
CA GLU A 668 12.27 -13.61 -17.96
C GLU A 668 10.76 -13.90 -18.02
N GLU A 669 10.33 -14.87 -18.83
CA GLU A 669 8.95 -15.34 -18.90
C GLU A 669 8.51 -15.99 -17.58
N ARG A 670 9.37 -16.80 -16.95
CA ARG A 670 9.14 -17.33 -15.60
C ARG A 670 9.11 -16.23 -14.53
N LYS A 671 10.03 -15.25 -14.58
CA LYS A 671 10.08 -14.06 -13.69
C LYS A 671 8.79 -13.24 -13.79
N LEU A 672 8.23 -13.13 -15.00
CA LEU A 672 6.92 -12.53 -15.21
C LEU A 672 5.79 -13.39 -14.63
N ALA A 673 5.72 -14.67 -14.97
CA ALA A 673 4.67 -15.56 -14.47
C ALA A 673 4.63 -15.63 -12.94
N LYS A 674 5.80 -15.57 -12.29
CA LYS A 674 5.90 -15.35 -10.83
C LYS A 674 5.22 -14.05 -10.40
N SER A 675 5.52 -12.93 -11.05
CA SER A 675 4.92 -11.62 -10.74
C SER A 675 3.40 -11.58 -11.01
N VAL A 676 2.93 -12.38 -11.97
CA VAL A 676 1.52 -12.59 -12.32
C VAL A 676 0.82 -13.48 -11.28
N ASN A 677 1.42 -14.59 -10.81
CA ASN A 677 0.88 -15.41 -9.71
C ASN A 677 0.58 -14.56 -8.46
N PHE A 678 1.50 -13.66 -8.08
CA PHE A 678 1.29 -12.73 -6.96
C PHE A 678 0.36 -11.54 -7.26
N GLY A 679 -0.13 -11.41 -8.50
CA GLY A 679 -0.81 -10.22 -8.99
C GLY A 679 -2.22 -10.44 -9.57
N CYS A 680 -2.54 -11.65 -10.00
CA CYS A 680 -3.84 -12.03 -10.58
C CYS A 680 -4.99 -12.13 -9.56
N VAL A 681 -4.67 -11.87 -8.30
CA VAL A 681 -5.59 -11.74 -7.16
C VAL A 681 -6.44 -10.42 -7.23
N LYS A 682 -6.75 -9.86 -8.42
CA LYS A 682 -7.46 -8.55 -8.65
C LYS A 682 -8.23 -8.46 -9.99
N GLU A 683 -9.11 -7.46 -10.19
CA GLU A 683 -10.60 -7.58 -10.36
C GLU A 683 -11.40 -7.24 -11.68
N GLY A 684 -12.14 -6.09 -11.92
CA GLY A 684 -13.40 -5.74 -12.75
C GLY A 684 -13.66 -4.94 -14.14
N SER A 685 -14.82 -5.15 -14.87
CA SER A 685 -15.18 -4.95 -16.36
C SER A 685 -16.28 -3.91 -16.72
N LEU A 686 -16.47 -3.61 -18.04
CA LEU A 686 -17.15 -2.44 -18.67
C LEU A 686 -18.63 -2.57 -19.14
N VAL A 687 -19.32 -1.42 -19.20
CA VAL A 687 -20.70 -1.09 -19.66
C VAL A 687 -20.68 0.31 -20.33
N PHE A 688 -21.62 0.64 -21.24
CA PHE A 688 -21.61 1.91 -21.99
C PHE A 688 -22.76 2.85 -21.57
N ILE A 689 -22.41 3.99 -20.96
CA ILE A 689 -23.32 5.06 -20.53
C ILE A 689 -23.25 6.25 -21.50
N ARG A 690 -24.40 6.87 -21.81
CA ARG A 690 -24.56 7.89 -22.86
C ARG A 690 -23.65 9.11 -22.64
N GLU A 691 -23.61 9.61 -21.41
CA GLU A 691 -22.82 10.78 -21.02
C GLU A 691 -21.35 10.46 -20.68
N ARG A 692 -21.07 9.19 -20.33
CA ARG A 692 -19.79 8.79 -19.67
C ARG A 692 -18.94 7.83 -20.51
N GLY A 693 -19.44 7.29 -21.61
CA GLY A 693 -18.75 6.32 -22.45
C GLY A 693 -18.69 4.92 -21.83
N LEU A 694 -17.68 4.13 -22.21
CA LEU A 694 -17.44 2.80 -21.66
C LEU A 694 -16.80 2.90 -20.25
N ILE A 695 -17.58 2.60 -19.22
CA ILE A 695 -17.18 2.61 -17.80
C ILE A 695 -17.41 1.24 -17.17
N PRO A 696 -16.65 0.81 -16.15
CA PRO A 696 -16.94 -0.41 -15.43
C PRO A 696 -18.37 -0.51 -14.87
N ILE A 697 -18.97 -1.71 -14.84
CA ILE A 697 -20.39 -1.92 -14.46
C ILE A 697 -20.71 -1.43 -13.04
N GLU A 698 -19.74 -1.50 -12.13
CA GLU A 698 -19.84 -1.03 -10.75
C GLU A 698 -19.73 0.50 -10.63
N GLN A 699 -19.37 1.19 -11.70
CA GLN A 699 -19.27 2.65 -11.77
C GLN A 699 -20.49 3.30 -12.41
N VAL A 700 -21.47 2.50 -12.82
CA VAL A 700 -22.80 2.93 -13.27
C VAL A 700 -23.61 3.36 -12.05
N LEU A 701 -24.14 4.58 -12.08
CA LEU A 701 -24.88 5.20 -11.00
C LEU A 701 -26.39 5.26 -11.32
N PRO A 702 -27.28 5.22 -10.31
CA PRO A 702 -28.66 5.62 -10.49
C PRO A 702 -28.74 7.03 -11.10
N GLY A 703 -29.47 7.15 -12.21
CA GLY A 703 -29.57 8.36 -13.03
C GLY A 703 -28.69 8.38 -14.29
N ASP A 704 -27.68 7.50 -14.41
CA ASP A 704 -26.92 7.34 -15.67
C ASP A 704 -27.84 6.82 -16.79
N VAL A 705 -27.73 7.35 -18.00
CA VAL A 705 -28.55 6.91 -19.15
C VAL A 705 -27.84 5.80 -19.94
N SER A 706 -28.53 4.69 -20.17
CA SER A 706 -28.05 3.59 -21.03
C SER A 706 -27.83 4.10 -22.45
N ALA A 707 -26.58 4.05 -22.96
CA ALA A 707 -26.25 4.51 -24.31
C ALA A 707 -26.94 3.71 -25.42
N PHE A 708 -27.57 2.58 -25.08
CA PHE A 708 -28.19 1.67 -26.03
C PHE A 708 -29.71 1.53 -25.91
N THR A 709 -30.31 2.00 -24.82
CA THR A 709 -31.77 1.88 -24.61
C THR A 709 -32.47 3.18 -24.23
N GLU A 710 -31.72 4.26 -24.01
CA GLU A 710 -32.22 5.60 -23.60
C GLU A 710 -32.90 5.65 -22.23
N ASP A 711 -33.12 4.51 -21.57
CA ASP A 711 -33.58 4.44 -20.18
C ASP A 711 -32.53 4.98 -19.19
N LYS A 712 -33.00 5.60 -18.12
CA LYS A 712 -32.16 5.81 -16.93
C LYS A 712 -32.03 4.51 -16.15
N VAL A 713 -30.83 4.29 -15.63
CA VAL A 713 -30.57 3.32 -14.59
C VAL A 713 -31.25 3.79 -13.30
N THR A 714 -32.08 2.96 -12.70
CA THR A 714 -32.71 3.22 -11.40
C THR A 714 -31.95 2.52 -10.26
N ARG A 715 -31.31 1.37 -10.54
CA ARG A 715 -30.56 0.58 -9.55
C ARG A 715 -29.47 -0.28 -10.20
N LEU A 716 -28.42 -0.58 -9.45
CA LEU A 716 -27.43 -1.63 -9.75
C LEU A 716 -27.60 -2.77 -8.74
N ILE A 717 -27.71 -4.02 -9.21
CA ILE A 717 -28.00 -5.20 -8.39
C ILE A 717 -26.82 -6.18 -8.51
N ASP A 718 -26.05 -6.36 -7.44
CA ASP A 718 -24.97 -7.35 -7.39
C ASP A 718 -25.54 -8.77 -7.16
N ASN A 719 -25.53 -9.58 -8.22
CA ASN A 719 -25.99 -10.96 -8.20
C ASN A 719 -24.94 -11.94 -7.64
N GLY A 720 -23.77 -11.45 -7.25
CA GLY A 720 -22.70 -12.24 -6.68
C GLY A 720 -22.05 -13.19 -7.69
N ILE A 721 -21.67 -14.38 -7.24
CA ILE A 721 -20.92 -15.36 -8.04
C ILE A 721 -21.88 -16.20 -8.85
N LYS A 722 -21.58 -16.40 -10.13
CA LYS A 722 -22.32 -17.26 -11.05
C LYS A 722 -21.32 -18.00 -11.94
N ASP A 723 -21.78 -19.09 -12.56
CA ASP A 723 -21.09 -19.72 -13.68
C ASP A 723 -21.16 -18.82 -14.92
N PHE A 724 -20.01 -18.55 -15.53
CA PHE A 724 -19.87 -17.74 -16.73
C PHE A 724 -19.49 -18.55 -17.95
N TYR A 725 -19.99 -18.07 -19.07
CA TYR A 725 -19.89 -18.65 -20.38
C TYR A 725 -19.53 -17.56 -21.38
N LEU A 726 -18.59 -17.86 -22.28
CA LEU A 726 -18.38 -17.06 -23.49
C LEU A 726 -19.49 -17.43 -24.47
N LEU A 727 -20.35 -16.47 -24.77
CA LEU A 727 -21.38 -16.58 -25.79
C LEU A 727 -20.82 -16.02 -27.10
N GLU A 728 -20.87 -16.83 -28.16
CA GLU A 728 -20.53 -16.41 -29.52
C GLU A 728 -21.76 -16.42 -30.43
N THR A 729 -21.77 -15.49 -31.39
CA THR A 729 -22.70 -15.50 -32.52
C THR A 729 -22.02 -15.79 -33.86
N THR A 730 -22.82 -16.20 -34.84
CA THR A 730 -22.37 -16.42 -36.22
C THR A 730 -21.89 -15.15 -36.94
N SER A 731 -22.24 -13.95 -36.45
CA SER A 731 -21.66 -12.66 -36.86
C SER A 731 -20.32 -12.33 -36.21
N GLY A 732 -19.83 -13.16 -35.28
CA GLY A 732 -18.56 -12.97 -34.59
C GLY A 732 -18.61 -11.99 -33.42
N HIS A 733 -19.80 -11.60 -32.96
CA HIS A 733 -19.92 -10.90 -31.68
C HIS A 733 -19.66 -11.92 -30.56
N GLN A 734 -19.01 -11.47 -29.48
CA GLN A 734 -18.65 -12.28 -28.32
C GLN A 734 -18.96 -11.47 -27.05
N THR A 735 -19.49 -12.11 -26.01
CA THR A 735 -19.65 -11.50 -24.67
C THR A 735 -19.59 -12.59 -23.59
N TYR A 736 -19.35 -12.18 -22.35
CA TYR A 736 -19.35 -13.06 -21.18
C TYR A 736 -20.66 -12.94 -20.42
N VAL A 737 -21.35 -14.05 -20.26
CA VAL A 737 -22.70 -14.11 -19.67
C VAL A 737 -22.80 -15.28 -18.71
N THR A 738 -23.79 -15.29 -17.83
CA THR A 738 -24.09 -16.44 -16.97
C THR A 738 -25.23 -17.25 -17.56
N GLY A 739 -25.35 -18.52 -17.18
CA GLY A 739 -26.41 -19.41 -17.68
C GLY A 739 -27.82 -18.82 -17.53
N LYS A 740 -28.06 -18.11 -16.42
CA LYS A 740 -29.34 -17.47 -16.11
C LYS A 740 -29.55 -16.08 -16.70
N HIS A 741 -28.56 -15.47 -17.35
CA HIS A 741 -28.80 -14.20 -18.03
C HIS A 741 -29.76 -14.40 -19.18
N LYS A 742 -30.69 -13.48 -19.35
CA LYS A 742 -31.67 -13.54 -20.42
C LYS A 742 -31.18 -12.67 -21.57
N MET A 743 -30.88 -13.31 -22.69
CA MET A 743 -30.64 -12.61 -23.95
C MET A 743 -32.00 -12.35 -24.60
N MET A 744 -32.20 -11.15 -25.15
CA MET A 744 -33.38 -10.90 -25.96
C MET A 744 -33.27 -11.70 -27.26
N THR A 745 -34.31 -12.45 -27.62
CA THR A 745 -34.41 -13.25 -28.84
C THR A 745 -35.65 -12.83 -29.63
N LEU A 746 -35.82 -13.39 -30.84
CA LEU A 746 -37.07 -13.20 -31.62
C LEU A 746 -38.35 -13.60 -30.85
N ASN A 747 -38.23 -14.49 -29.86
CA ASN A 747 -39.36 -14.98 -29.07
C ASN A 747 -39.37 -14.38 -27.65
N GLY A 748 -38.72 -13.23 -27.46
CA GLY A 748 -38.55 -12.57 -26.16
C GLY A 748 -37.28 -12.98 -25.42
N LEU A 749 -37.21 -12.59 -24.14
CA LEU A 749 -36.09 -12.89 -23.23
C LEU A 749 -35.98 -14.39 -22.96
N LYS A 750 -34.84 -14.98 -23.33
CA LYS A 750 -34.55 -16.41 -23.14
C LYS A 750 -33.24 -16.59 -22.39
N ALA A 751 -33.19 -17.51 -21.42
CA ALA A 751 -31.97 -17.71 -20.64
C ALA A 751 -30.84 -18.25 -21.53
N VAL A 752 -29.60 -17.83 -21.23
CA VAL A 752 -28.38 -18.21 -21.95
C VAL A 752 -28.18 -19.73 -21.96
N GLU A 753 -28.56 -20.42 -20.88
CA GLU A 753 -28.53 -21.88 -20.75
C GLU A 753 -29.62 -22.60 -21.58
N GLU A 754 -30.66 -21.89 -22.02
CA GLU A 754 -31.74 -22.43 -22.87
C GLU A 754 -31.45 -22.21 -24.38
N LEU A 755 -30.39 -21.47 -24.73
CA LEU A 755 -30.10 -21.08 -26.11
C LEU A 755 -29.72 -22.27 -27.01
N CYS A 756 -30.45 -22.39 -28.11
CA CYS A 756 -30.30 -23.43 -29.11
C CYS A 756 -29.67 -22.88 -30.40
N ALA A 757 -29.05 -23.74 -31.22
CA ALA A 757 -28.33 -23.33 -32.44
C ALA A 757 -29.16 -22.58 -33.51
N ASN A 758 -30.49 -22.60 -33.40
CA ASN A 758 -31.42 -21.85 -34.25
C ASN A 758 -31.83 -20.48 -33.69
N ASP A 759 -31.59 -20.22 -32.40
CA ASP A 759 -31.96 -18.97 -31.75
C ASP A 759 -31.20 -17.79 -32.36
N LYS A 760 -31.89 -16.66 -32.46
CA LYS A 760 -31.33 -15.41 -32.98
C LYS A 760 -31.42 -14.37 -31.87
N LEU A 761 -30.26 -13.91 -31.43
CA LEU A 761 -30.08 -12.95 -30.35
C LEU A 761 -30.18 -11.54 -30.90
N GLN A 762 -30.90 -10.67 -30.21
CA GLN A 762 -31.02 -9.27 -30.56
C GLN A 762 -29.71 -8.55 -30.24
N LEU A 763 -29.17 -7.89 -31.26
CA LEU A 763 -28.03 -6.99 -31.12
C LEU A 763 -28.54 -5.63 -30.64
N GLY A 764 -27.78 -5.02 -29.72
CA GLY A 764 -28.02 -3.66 -29.22
C GLY A 764 -27.74 -2.61 -30.29
N LEU A 765 -28.59 -2.53 -31.30
CA LEU A 765 -28.62 -1.38 -32.21
C LEU A 765 -29.35 -0.24 -31.52
N CYS A 766 -28.71 0.92 -31.48
CA CYS A 766 -29.27 2.13 -30.92
C CYS A 766 -28.94 3.31 -31.83
N GLU A 767 -29.84 4.29 -31.90
CA GLU A 767 -29.63 5.55 -32.60
C GLU A 767 -29.46 6.72 -31.61
N ALA A 768 -29.32 6.40 -30.32
CA ALA A 768 -29.00 7.36 -29.27
C ALA A 768 -27.55 7.84 -29.41
N HIS A 769 -27.39 9.16 -29.48
CA HIS A 769 -26.09 9.80 -29.46
C HIS A 769 -26.01 10.82 -28.33
N ALA A 770 -24.80 11.20 -27.96
CA ALA A 770 -24.59 12.35 -27.07
C ALA A 770 -25.08 13.63 -27.77
N GLU A 771 -25.67 14.53 -27.01
CA GLU A 771 -26.18 15.82 -27.51
C GLU A 771 -25.07 16.86 -27.73
N LYS A 772 -23.94 16.68 -27.05
CA LYS A 772 -22.76 17.55 -27.12
C LYS A 772 -21.50 16.69 -27.12
N ASP A 773 -20.52 17.08 -27.92
CA ASP A 773 -19.24 16.37 -27.97
C ASP A 773 -18.40 16.60 -26.70
N PRO A 774 -17.67 15.58 -26.22
CA PRO A 774 -16.84 15.69 -25.05
C PRO A 774 -15.67 16.65 -25.31
N SER A 775 -15.37 17.51 -24.33
CA SER A 775 -14.14 18.30 -24.34
C SER A 775 -12.93 17.37 -24.34
N ILE A 776 -11.94 17.62 -25.20
CA ILE A 776 -10.71 16.84 -25.19
C ILE A 776 -9.96 17.15 -23.88
N PRO A 777 -9.53 16.13 -23.11
CA PRO A 777 -8.85 16.34 -21.84
C PRO A 777 -7.65 17.30 -22.00
N LYS A 778 -7.61 18.36 -21.18
CA LYS A 778 -6.56 19.39 -21.28
C LYS A 778 -5.19 18.84 -20.89
N ILE A 779 -4.39 18.44 -21.88
CA ILE A 779 -3.03 17.94 -21.68
C ILE A 779 -2.12 19.12 -21.29
N LYS A 780 -1.96 19.37 -19.99
CA LYS A 780 -1.15 20.48 -19.44
C LYS A 780 0.30 20.51 -19.96
N ALA A 781 0.87 19.37 -20.35
CA ALA A 781 2.20 19.30 -20.96
C ALA A 781 2.30 20.07 -22.30
N LEU A 782 1.21 20.09 -23.07
CA LEU A 782 1.13 20.74 -24.38
C LEU A 782 0.81 22.25 -24.30
N GLN A 783 0.59 22.80 -23.10
CA GLN A 783 0.26 24.23 -22.93
C GLN A 783 1.49 25.17 -22.85
N LYS A 784 2.71 24.63 -22.72
CA LYS A 784 3.94 25.45 -22.59
C LYS A 784 4.55 25.91 -23.92
N VAL A 785 4.11 25.35 -25.05
CA VAL A 785 4.59 25.72 -26.39
C VAL A 785 3.63 26.76 -26.96
N LYS A 786 3.98 28.05 -26.87
CA LYS A 786 3.13 29.16 -27.37
C LYS A 786 2.84 29.10 -28.88
N GLU A 787 3.66 28.38 -29.64
CA GLU A 787 3.63 28.38 -31.11
C GLU A 787 2.69 27.33 -31.72
N HIS A 788 2.24 26.32 -30.98
CA HIS A 788 1.48 25.20 -31.54
C HIS A 788 0.08 25.12 -30.92
N GLN A 789 -0.95 25.13 -31.77
CA GLN A 789 -2.34 24.95 -31.35
C GLN A 789 -2.77 23.49 -31.61
N VAL A 790 -3.48 22.89 -30.66
CA VAL A 790 -4.23 21.64 -30.84
C VAL A 790 -5.72 21.89 -30.60
N PRO A 791 -6.62 21.13 -31.25
CA PRO A 791 -8.04 21.18 -30.96
C PRO A 791 -8.36 20.86 -29.49
N THR A 792 -9.30 21.60 -28.91
CA THR A 792 -9.75 21.46 -27.52
C THR A 792 -11.09 20.71 -27.38
N SER A 793 -11.78 20.48 -28.49
CA SER A 793 -13.01 19.69 -28.62
C SER A 793 -12.90 18.73 -29.80
N MET A 794 -13.68 17.65 -29.76
CA MET A 794 -13.68 16.65 -30.82
C MET A 794 -14.62 17.10 -31.95
N SER A 795 -14.06 17.66 -33.03
CA SER A 795 -14.82 18.10 -34.21
C SER A 795 -14.92 17.02 -35.29
N GLU A 796 -15.82 17.19 -36.26
CA GLU A 796 -15.95 16.28 -37.41
C GLU A 796 -14.64 16.19 -38.21
N ASP A 797 -13.98 17.32 -38.47
CA ASP A 797 -12.67 17.38 -39.16
C ASP A 797 -11.60 16.58 -38.41
N LEU A 798 -11.54 16.71 -37.08
CA LEU A 798 -10.56 16.02 -36.25
C LEU A 798 -10.84 14.52 -36.18
N ALA A 799 -12.10 14.15 -36.05
CA ALA A 799 -12.53 12.76 -36.06
C ALA A 799 -12.22 12.09 -37.41
N LEU A 800 -12.49 12.77 -38.53
CA LEU A 800 -12.13 12.31 -39.87
C LEU A 800 -10.61 12.13 -40.04
N TRP A 801 -9.83 13.13 -39.59
CA TRP A 801 -8.37 13.08 -39.60
C TRP A 801 -7.81 11.92 -38.76
N LEU A 802 -8.37 11.70 -37.57
CA LEU A 802 -8.04 10.57 -36.70
C LEU A 802 -8.41 9.23 -37.34
N GLY A 803 -9.58 9.11 -37.98
CA GLY A 803 -10.01 7.90 -38.67
C GLY A 803 -9.05 7.50 -39.79
N LEU A 804 -8.70 8.47 -40.64
CA LEU A 804 -7.70 8.29 -41.71
C LEU A 804 -6.33 7.87 -41.13
N TRP A 805 -5.86 8.54 -40.07
CA TRP A 805 -4.58 8.20 -39.44
C TRP A 805 -4.62 6.83 -38.73
N ILE A 806 -5.74 6.41 -38.16
CA ILE A 806 -5.90 5.08 -37.56
C ILE A 806 -5.98 3.98 -38.62
N ALA A 807 -6.39 4.26 -39.85
CA ALA A 807 -6.13 3.35 -40.97
C ALA A 807 -4.63 3.30 -41.30
N GLU A 808 -4.15 4.26 -42.10
CA GLU A 808 -2.87 4.15 -42.82
C GLU A 808 -1.69 4.85 -42.11
N GLY A 809 -1.97 5.56 -41.02
CA GLY A 809 -0.98 6.36 -40.29
C GLY A 809 -0.04 5.54 -39.41
N SER A 810 1.12 6.11 -39.12
CA SER A 810 2.08 5.58 -38.15
C SER A 810 2.88 6.71 -37.48
N ILE A 811 3.32 6.50 -36.24
CA ILE A 811 4.33 7.36 -35.61
C ILE A 811 5.68 6.67 -35.73
N GLN A 812 6.63 7.35 -36.37
CA GLN A 812 8.01 6.89 -36.44
C GLN A 812 8.84 7.59 -35.34
N GLU A 813 9.34 6.77 -34.41
CA GLU A 813 10.33 7.19 -33.42
C GLU A 813 11.66 7.56 -34.11
N PRO A 814 12.40 8.58 -33.62
CA PRO A 814 13.70 8.94 -34.18
C PRO A 814 14.72 7.82 -33.94
N SER A 815 15.41 7.40 -35.00
CA SER A 815 16.51 6.43 -34.88
C SER A 815 17.73 7.10 -34.23
N PRO A 816 18.34 6.50 -33.19
CA PRO A 816 19.65 6.92 -32.70
C PRO A 816 20.72 6.73 -33.80
N PRO A 817 21.77 7.58 -33.91
CA PRO A 817 22.06 8.79 -33.15
C PRO A 817 22.31 10.00 -34.08
N ARG A 818 21.30 10.83 -34.38
CA ARG A 818 21.49 12.10 -35.13
C ARG A 818 20.70 13.27 -34.49
N ARG A 819 21.36 14.42 -34.33
CA ARG A 819 21.04 15.46 -33.33
C ARG A 819 19.75 16.28 -33.51
N HIS A 820 19.06 16.24 -34.66
CA HIS A 820 17.93 17.15 -34.93
C HIS A 820 16.78 16.50 -35.72
N PHE A 821 15.90 15.71 -35.07
CA PHE A 821 14.61 15.34 -35.68
C PHE A 821 13.46 15.23 -34.65
N HIS A 822 12.35 15.90 -34.97
CA HIS A 822 11.05 15.73 -34.32
C HIS A 822 10.46 14.34 -34.61
N HIS A 823 9.51 13.88 -33.78
CA HIS A 823 8.70 12.71 -34.14
C HIS A 823 7.98 12.95 -35.47
N LYS A 824 7.85 11.91 -36.29
CA LYS A 824 7.20 12.00 -37.60
C LYS A 824 5.87 11.27 -37.59
N VAL A 825 4.79 12.04 -37.44
CA VAL A 825 3.44 11.55 -37.70
C VAL A 825 3.33 11.37 -39.20
N SER A 826 3.35 10.11 -39.62
CA SER A 826 3.35 9.71 -41.01
C SER A 826 1.95 9.27 -41.42
N PHE A 827 1.53 9.70 -42.61
CA PHE A 827 0.36 9.15 -43.31
C PHE A 827 0.79 8.72 -44.71
N PHE A 828 0.24 7.60 -45.17
CA PHE A 828 0.56 7.01 -46.45
C PHE A 828 -0.76 6.70 -47.16
N ASN A 829 -0.82 6.94 -48.46
CA ASN A 829 -1.93 6.45 -49.27
C ASN A 829 -1.51 6.36 -50.74
N SER A 830 -2.16 5.48 -51.49
CA SER A 830 -2.02 5.43 -52.95
C SER A 830 -2.92 6.44 -53.68
N ASN A 831 -4.00 6.92 -53.04
CA ASN A 831 -4.88 7.93 -53.61
C ASN A 831 -4.41 9.35 -53.26
N ARG A 832 -4.17 10.19 -54.28
CA ARG A 832 -3.71 11.57 -54.13
C ARG A 832 -4.75 12.44 -53.40
N ASP A 833 -6.03 12.33 -53.73
CA ASP A 833 -7.09 13.14 -53.12
C ASP A 833 -7.16 12.94 -51.60
N ILE A 834 -6.89 11.72 -51.13
CA ILE A 834 -6.90 11.37 -49.72
C ILE A 834 -5.64 11.87 -49.00
N LEU A 835 -4.49 11.91 -49.69
CA LEU A 835 -3.28 12.56 -49.17
C LEU A 835 -3.48 14.07 -49.04
N ASP A 836 -4.04 14.73 -50.05
CA ASP A 836 -4.24 16.18 -50.05
C ASP A 836 -5.37 16.60 -49.07
N LEU A 837 -6.40 15.76 -48.89
CA LEU A 837 -7.38 15.92 -47.81
C LEU A 837 -6.74 15.78 -46.43
N TRP A 838 -5.93 14.73 -46.20
CA TRP A 838 -5.28 14.55 -44.89
C TRP A 838 -4.28 15.68 -44.62
N SER A 839 -3.55 16.15 -45.63
CA SER A 839 -2.65 17.30 -45.58
C SER A 839 -3.36 18.60 -45.18
N SER A 840 -4.45 18.94 -45.88
CA SER A 840 -5.24 20.14 -45.62
C SER A 840 -5.92 20.13 -44.25
N LEU A 841 -6.51 18.99 -43.85
CA LEU A 841 -7.01 18.79 -42.48
C LEU A 841 -5.89 18.94 -41.45
N SER A 842 -4.69 18.41 -41.71
CA SER A 842 -3.53 18.55 -40.82
C SER A 842 -3.11 20.01 -40.63
N LEU A 843 -3.03 20.81 -41.71
CA LEU A 843 -2.71 22.24 -41.63
C LEU A 843 -3.79 23.04 -40.88
N LYS A 844 -5.07 22.69 -41.09
CA LYS A 844 -6.22 23.33 -40.43
C LYS A 844 -6.28 23.03 -38.94
N LEU A 845 -6.02 21.78 -38.54
CA LEU A 845 -6.12 21.31 -37.16
C LEU A 845 -4.87 21.62 -36.33
N PHE A 846 -3.69 21.65 -36.98
CA PHE A 846 -2.39 21.88 -36.35
C PHE A 846 -1.62 22.98 -37.10
N PRO A 847 -2.08 24.25 -37.00
CA PRO A 847 -1.37 25.38 -37.59
C PRO A 847 0.06 25.47 -37.02
N ASN A 848 0.98 25.97 -37.84
CA ASN A 848 2.42 26.07 -37.56
C ASN A 848 3.19 24.73 -37.54
N THR A 849 2.61 23.63 -38.07
CA THR A 849 3.34 22.36 -38.24
C THR A 849 3.96 22.23 -39.64
N TYR A 850 5.23 21.81 -39.71
CA TYR A 850 5.91 21.54 -40.97
C TYR A 850 5.53 20.16 -41.53
N GLN A 851 5.12 20.13 -42.80
CA GLN A 851 4.85 18.90 -43.55
C GLN A 851 5.90 18.69 -44.64
N SER A 852 6.26 17.42 -44.86
CA SER A 852 7.10 17.01 -45.98
C SER A 852 6.47 15.83 -46.73
N GLU A 853 6.48 15.91 -48.06
CA GLU A 853 6.09 14.83 -48.95
C GLU A 853 7.33 14.01 -49.35
N ARG A 854 7.20 12.69 -49.45
CA ARG A 854 8.23 11.80 -49.99
C ARG A 854 7.63 10.74 -50.89
N ASP A 855 8.25 10.52 -52.05
CA ASP A 855 7.94 9.38 -52.90
C ASP A 855 8.50 8.09 -52.30
N ASN A 856 7.72 7.01 -52.36
CA ASN A 856 8.13 5.67 -51.96
C ASN A 856 8.06 4.74 -53.17
N SER A 857 9.23 4.26 -53.63
CA SER A 857 9.50 3.79 -54.99
C SER A 857 8.75 2.55 -55.49
N ASN A 858 7.76 2.03 -54.75
CA ASN A 858 7.02 0.82 -55.10
C ASN A 858 5.54 0.77 -54.64
N SER A 859 4.94 1.84 -54.07
CA SER A 859 3.55 1.72 -53.57
C SER A 859 2.70 2.99 -53.40
N GLY A 860 3.27 4.20 -53.46
CA GLY A 860 2.49 5.43 -53.29
C GLY A 860 3.31 6.56 -52.67
N LYS A 861 2.64 7.64 -52.25
CA LYS A 861 3.30 8.80 -51.63
C LYS A 861 3.03 8.85 -50.13
N LYS A 862 3.98 9.46 -49.40
CA LYS A 862 3.96 9.57 -47.94
C LYS A 862 4.04 11.03 -47.53
N ILE A 863 3.10 11.48 -46.69
CA ILE A 863 3.16 12.78 -46.03
C ILE A 863 3.64 12.59 -44.60
N GLN A 864 4.53 13.44 -44.13
CA GLN A 864 5.05 13.43 -42.76
C GLN A 864 4.90 14.80 -42.11
N ILE A 865 4.11 14.88 -41.04
CA ILE A 865 4.10 16.03 -40.13
C ILE A 865 5.29 15.84 -39.17
N CYS A 866 6.25 16.75 -39.23
CA CYS A 866 7.44 16.75 -38.37
C CYS A 866 7.15 17.52 -37.07
N SER A 867 6.30 16.95 -36.21
CA SER A 867 5.93 17.57 -34.93
C SER A 867 5.86 16.55 -33.80
N SER A 868 6.78 16.68 -32.84
CA SER A 868 6.72 15.95 -31.56
C SER A 868 5.44 16.27 -30.79
N TYR A 869 4.93 17.49 -30.94
CA TYR A 869 3.70 17.96 -30.30
C TYR A 869 2.46 17.17 -30.75
N VAL A 870 2.27 17.01 -32.07
CA VAL A 870 1.16 16.23 -32.64
C VAL A 870 1.32 14.73 -32.35
N ALA A 871 2.55 14.21 -32.33
CA ALA A 871 2.83 12.83 -31.99
C ALA A 871 2.51 12.51 -30.50
N GLU A 872 2.93 13.36 -29.57
CA GLU A 872 2.64 13.23 -28.14
C GLU A 872 1.13 13.40 -27.86
N TRP A 873 0.47 14.32 -28.56
CA TRP A 873 -0.98 14.49 -28.52
C TRP A 873 -1.72 13.22 -28.97
N LEU A 874 -1.35 12.63 -30.11
CA LEU A 874 -1.88 11.35 -30.59
C LEU A 874 -1.69 10.21 -29.57
N ILE A 875 -0.48 10.07 -29.02
CA ILE A 875 -0.17 9.05 -28.00
C ILE A 875 -1.06 9.21 -26.76
N SER A 876 -1.36 10.45 -26.36
CA SER A 876 -2.21 10.73 -25.19
C SER A 876 -3.66 10.25 -25.35
N LEU A 877 -4.17 10.15 -26.59
CA LEU A 877 -5.51 9.61 -26.89
C LEU A 877 -5.60 8.08 -26.79
N LYS A 878 -4.47 7.39 -26.55
CA LYS A 878 -4.37 5.93 -26.39
C LYS A 878 -4.88 5.11 -27.58
N THR A 879 -4.77 5.65 -28.79
CA THR A 879 -5.23 5.05 -30.07
C THR A 879 -4.28 4.01 -30.66
N GLY A 880 -3.18 3.67 -29.98
CA GLY A 880 -2.08 2.86 -30.51
C GLY A 880 -1.15 3.62 -31.47
N THR A 881 -0.02 3.01 -31.82
CA THR A 881 1.04 3.61 -32.66
C THR A 881 1.50 2.72 -33.81
N ARG A 882 1.17 1.42 -33.78
CA ARG A 882 1.49 0.40 -34.79
C ARG A 882 0.23 -0.41 -35.11
N SER A 883 0.09 -0.93 -36.34
CA SER A 883 -1.16 -1.54 -36.84
C SER A 883 -1.76 -2.63 -35.94
N GLN A 884 -0.94 -3.38 -35.19
CA GLN A 884 -1.40 -4.42 -34.26
C GLN A 884 -1.93 -3.92 -32.91
N ASN A 885 -1.62 -2.67 -32.51
CA ASN A 885 -2.06 -2.09 -31.24
C ASN A 885 -2.98 -0.86 -31.40
N LYS A 886 -3.42 -0.57 -32.63
CA LYS A 886 -4.42 0.48 -32.87
C LYS A 886 -5.76 0.16 -32.23
N THR A 887 -6.47 1.17 -31.77
CA THR A 887 -7.75 1.10 -31.04
C THR A 887 -8.63 2.30 -31.38
N VAL A 888 -9.93 2.22 -31.10
CA VAL A 888 -10.82 3.38 -31.21
C VAL A 888 -10.55 4.33 -30.03
N PRO A 889 -10.36 5.65 -30.25
CA PRO A 889 -10.21 6.60 -29.16
C PRO A 889 -11.47 6.61 -28.29
N GLN A 890 -11.33 6.50 -26.96
CA GLN A 890 -12.48 6.36 -26.05
C GLN A 890 -13.51 7.50 -26.15
N LEU A 891 -13.07 8.72 -26.48
CA LEU A 891 -13.93 9.88 -26.74
C LEU A 891 -14.95 9.63 -27.87
N MET A 892 -14.66 8.74 -28.82
CA MET A 892 -15.60 8.38 -29.89
C MET A 892 -16.88 7.74 -29.36
N PHE A 893 -16.82 7.04 -28.23
CA PHE A 893 -18.02 6.41 -27.66
C PHE A 893 -18.95 7.47 -27.06
N SER A 894 -18.43 8.50 -26.39
CA SER A 894 -19.21 9.63 -25.85
C SER A 894 -19.48 10.77 -26.85
N SER A 895 -19.07 10.66 -28.12
CA SER A 895 -19.27 11.70 -29.14
C SER A 895 -20.66 11.72 -29.79
N THR A 896 -20.98 12.84 -30.45
CA THR A 896 -22.21 13.05 -31.24
C THR A 896 -22.25 12.16 -32.49
N LYS A 897 -23.44 12.02 -33.11
CA LYS A 897 -23.66 11.23 -34.34
C LYS A 897 -22.69 11.62 -35.46
N LYS A 898 -22.54 12.93 -35.71
CA LYS A 898 -21.74 13.44 -36.83
C LYS A 898 -20.25 13.17 -36.64
N VAL A 899 -19.73 13.40 -35.44
CA VAL A 899 -18.33 13.16 -35.08
C VAL A 899 -17.98 11.67 -35.15
N LYS A 900 -18.85 10.79 -34.62
CA LYS A 900 -18.74 9.33 -34.80
C LYS A 900 -18.72 8.94 -36.29
N ALA A 901 -19.62 9.49 -37.10
CA ALA A 901 -19.71 9.19 -38.54
C ALA A 901 -18.45 9.62 -39.30
N ALA A 902 -17.92 10.81 -38.99
CA ALA A 902 -16.69 11.34 -39.57
C ALA A 902 -15.48 10.44 -39.27
N PHE A 903 -15.34 9.96 -38.03
CA PHE A 903 -14.30 9.00 -37.64
C PHE A 903 -14.38 7.69 -38.43
N ILE A 904 -15.56 7.06 -38.46
CA ILE A 904 -15.74 5.77 -39.16
C ILE A 904 -15.53 5.96 -40.67
N ARG A 905 -16.01 7.07 -41.24
CA ARG A 905 -15.76 7.45 -42.65
C ARG A 905 -14.26 7.48 -42.94
N GLY A 906 -13.46 8.17 -42.12
CA GLY A 906 -12.00 8.21 -42.29
C GLY A 906 -11.35 6.83 -42.23
N LEU A 907 -11.75 6.00 -41.28
CA LEU A 907 -11.22 4.65 -41.09
C LEU A 907 -11.54 3.73 -42.30
N PHE A 908 -12.74 3.81 -42.85
CA PHE A 908 -13.12 3.09 -44.07
C PHE A 908 -12.57 3.73 -45.36
N GLU A 909 -12.21 5.01 -45.33
CA GLU A 909 -11.58 5.70 -46.47
C GLU A 909 -10.10 5.33 -46.63
N GLY A 910 -9.39 5.00 -45.55
CA GLY A 910 -8.12 4.27 -45.62
C GLY A 910 -8.35 2.78 -45.88
N ASP A 911 -8.31 1.99 -44.80
CA ASP A 911 -8.28 0.51 -44.77
C ASP A 911 -9.56 -0.17 -45.30
N GLY A 912 -10.63 0.59 -45.54
CA GLY A 912 -11.89 0.05 -46.04
C GLY A 912 -11.87 -0.25 -47.55
N THR A 913 -12.60 -1.30 -47.95
CA THR A 913 -12.77 -1.69 -49.36
C THR A 913 -14.24 -1.82 -49.73
N ALA A 914 -14.67 -1.08 -50.76
CA ALA A 914 -15.96 -1.26 -51.43
C ALA A 914 -15.77 -1.95 -52.79
N PHE A 915 -16.60 -2.94 -53.11
CA PHE A 915 -16.58 -3.62 -54.41
C PHE A 915 -17.94 -4.21 -54.79
N ILE A 916 -18.21 -4.32 -56.09
CA ILE A 916 -19.45 -4.88 -56.64
C ILE A 916 -19.27 -6.39 -56.85
N THR A 917 -20.28 -7.16 -56.46
CA THR A 917 -20.40 -8.61 -56.68
C THR A 917 -21.65 -8.92 -57.50
N ARG A 918 -21.63 -9.96 -58.33
CA ARG A 918 -22.84 -10.47 -59.02
C ARG A 918 -23.52 -11.53 -58.14
N GLY A 919 -24.86 -11.52 -58.10
CA GLY A 919 -25.67 -12.54 -57.43
C GLY A 919 -25.68 -13.88 -58.17
N LYS A 920 -26.23 -14.94 -57.52
CA LYS A 920 -26.25 -16.31 -58.07
C LYS A 920 -26.87 -16.44 -59.48
N SER A 921 -27.80 -15.56 -59.85
CA SER A 921 -28.45 -15.52 -61.17
C SER A 921 -27.76 -14.62 -62.21
N GLY A 922 -26.57 -14.08 -61.91
CA GLY A 922 -25.80 -13.20 -62.79
C GLY A 922 -26.35 -11.77 -62.98
N LYS A 923 -27.68 -11.60 -62.99
CA LYS A 923 -28.38 -10.34 -63.32
C LYS A 923 -28.33 -9.25 -62.24
N CYS A 924 -28.20 -9.61 -60.97
CA CYS A 924 -28.23 -8.64 -59.85
C CYS A 924 -26.82 -8.26 -59.38
N LYS A 925 -26.44 -6.98 -59.51
CA LYS A 925 -25.22 -6.39 -58.90
C LYS A 925 -25.49 -6.04 -57.43
N ARG A 926 -24.52 -6.29 -56.54
CA ARG A 926 -24.60 -5.96 -55.10
C ARG A 926 -23.25 -5.46 -54.57
N THR A 927 -23.26 -4.34 -53.86
CA THR A 927 -22.09 -3.83 -53.15
C THR A 927 -21.74 -4.67 -51.93
N ARG A 928 -20.44 -4.82 -51.67
CA ARG A 928 -19.88 -5.28 -50.40
C ARG A 928 -18.89 -4.26 -49.89
N ILE A 929 -18.99 -3.95 -48.60
CA ILE A 929 -18.11 -3.05 -47.88
C ILE A 929 -17.41 -3.85 -46.78
N ARG A 930 -16.09 -3.67 -46.65
CA ARG A 930 -15.25 -4.33 -45.66
C ARG A 930 -14.24 -3.37 -45.06
N LEU A 931 -13.78 -3.67 -43.86
CA LEU A 931 -12.61 -3.10 -43.19
C LEU A 931 -11.73 -4.26 -42.73
N SER A 932 -10.41 -4.16 -42.88
CA SER A 932 -9.47 -5.23 -42.48
C SER A 932 -8.35 -4.66 -41.64
N SER A 933 -8.03 -5.29 -40.51
CA SER A 933 -6.88 -4.90 -39.67
C SER A 933 -6.22 -6.11 -39.03
N VAL A 934 -4.97 -5.94 -38.59
CA VAL A 934 -4.29 -6.90 -37.69
C VAL A 934 -4.57 -6.59 -36.21
N SER A 935 -5.08 -5.41 -35.88
CA SER A 935 -5.66 -5.16 -34.55
C SER A 935 -7.06 -5.75 -34.46
N ARG A 936 -7.20 -6.82 -33.67
CA ARG A 936 -8.50 -7.41 -33.32
C ARG A 936 -9.40 -6.39 -32.61
N ARG A 937 -8.82 -5.68 -31.63
CA ARG A 937 -9.50 -4.73 -30.77
C ARG A 937 -10.08 -3.54 -31.55
N LEU A 938 -9.32 -2.99 -32.51
CA LEU A 938 -9.84 -1.94 -33.41
C LEU A 938 -11.08 -2.40 -34.17
N ILE A 939 -11.08 -3.63 -34.66
CA ILE A 939 -12.17 -4.21 -35.44
C ILE A 939 -13.42 -4.48 -34.58
N GLU A 940 -13.24 -4.92 -33.34
CA GLU A 940 -14.32 -5.13 -32.36
C GLU A 940 -14.91 -3.78 -31.89
N GLU A 941 -14.06 -2.82 -31.49
CA GLU A 941 -14.48 -1.47 -31.11
C GLU A 941 -15.16 -0.71 -32.27
N THR A 942 -14.71 -0.92 -33.52
CA THR A 942 -15.38 -0.37 -34.72
C THR A 942 -16.72 -1.04 -34.99
N GLN A 943 -16.86 -2.34 -34.72
CA GLN A 943 -18.15 -3.03 -34.80
C GLN A 943 -19.16 -2.42 -33.81
N LEU A 944 -18.75 -2.14 -32.56
CA LEU A 944 -19.58 -1.46 -31.57
C LEU A 944 -19.97 -0.03 -32.01
N LEU A 945 -19.03 0.75 -32.57
CA LEU A 945 -19.37 2.08 -33.12
C LEU A 945 -20.38 2.00 -34.27
N LEU A 946 -20.23 1.05 -35.21
CA LEU A 946 -21.18 0.86 -36.32
C LEU A 946 -22.60 0.50 -35.83
N MET A 947 -22.70 -0.22 -34.71
CA MET A 947 -24.00 -0.54 -34.11
C MET A 947 -24.74 0.68 -33.57
N SER A 948 -24.03 1.73 -33.16
CA SER A 948 -24.64 3.04 -32.82
C SER A 948 -25.20 3.81 -34.02
N PHE A 949 -25.09 3.28 -35.24
CA PHE A 949 -25.79 3.77 -36.45
C PHE A 949 -26.83 2.76 -36.94
N GLY A 950 -27.13 1.70 -36.19
CA GLY A 950 -27.90 0.57 -36.69
C GLY A 950 -27.21 -0.21 -37.85
N ILE A 951 -25.89 -0.06 -38.01
CA ILE A 951 -25.15 -0.70 -39.11
C ILE A 951 -24.61 -2.05 -38.66
N ASP A 952 -25.23 -3.11 -39.16
CA ASP A 952 -24.88 -4.48 -38.84
C ASP A 952 -23.69 -5.00 -39.67
N SER A 953 -22.75 -5.65 -38.99
CA SER A 953 -21.51 -6.16 -39.57
C SER A 953 -21.18 -7.57 -39.08
N ARG A 954 -20.20 -8.21 -39.72
CA ARG A 954 -19.68 -9.54 -39.36
C ARG A 954 -18.16 -9.50 -39.32
N ILE A 955 -17.57 -9.96 -38.22
CA ILE A 955 -16.12 -10.17 -38.13
C ILE A 955 -15.80 -11.59 -38.64
N SER A 956 -14.66 -11.73 -39.31
CA SER A 956 -14.11 -13.00 -39.76
C SER A 956 -12.59 -12.98 -39.69
N VAL A 957 -11.99 -14.06 -39.19
CA VAL A 957 -10.53 -14.22 -39.11
C VAL A 957 -10.02 -14.87 -40.39
N LYS A 958 -8.96 -14.31 -40.98
CA LYS A 958 -8.16 -14.96 -42.03
C LYS A 958 -6.83 -15.38 -41.45
N SER A 959 -6.64 -16.69 -41.28
CA SER A 959 -5.37 -17.26 -40.87
C SER A 959 -4.40 -17.37 -42.05
N ASN A 960 -3.17 -16.89 -41.86
CA ASN A 960 -2.16 -16.81 -42.93
C ASN A 960 -1.46 -18.15 -43.26
N ALA A 961 -1.98 -19.28 -42.78
CA ALA A 961 -1.35 -20.59 -42.83
C ALA A 961 -1.14 -21.20 -44.23
N ARG A 962 -1.63 -20.58 -45.32
CA ARG A 962 -1.56 -21.14 -46.69
C ARG A 962 -0.69 -20.38 -47.71
N GLN A 963 -0.10 -19.22 -47.37
CA GLN A 963 0.85 -18.54 -48.28
C GLN A 963 2.31 -18.94 -47.99
N ARG A 964 2.64 -20.22 -48.21
CA ARG A 964 4.03 -20.73 -48.27
C ARG A 964 4.41 -21.13 -49.69
N LYS A 965 4.55 -20.15 -50.59
CA LYS A 965 5.29 -20.28 -51.87
C LYS A 965 5.62 -18.89 -52.44
N GLY A 966 6.89 -18.51 -52.40
CA GLY A 966 7.46 -17.50 -53.30
C GLY A 966 7.16 -16.01 -53.06
N LYS A 967 7.38 -15.47 -51.84
CA LYS A 967 7.94 -14.12 -51.56
C LYS A 967 7.92 -13.82 -50.05
N SER A 968 8.93 -13.12 -49.54
CA SER A 968 9.11 -12.84 -48.11
C SER A 968 8.30 -11.62 -47.65
N PHE A 969 7.21 -11.85 -46.92
CA PHE A 969 6.54 -10.80 -46.13
C PHE A 969 6.82 -11.00 -44.63
N LYS A 970 7.23 -9.92 -43.95
CA LYS A 970 7.53 -9.92 -42.50
C LYS A 970 6.25 -9.75 -41.68
N GLY A 971 5.60 -10.86 -41.27
CA GLY A 971 4.54 -10.82 -40.25
C GLY A 971 3.75 -12.12 -40.07
N ASN A 972 3.84 -12.74 -38.88
CA ASN A 972 3.06 -13.91 -38.48
C ASN A 972 1.77 -13.52 -37.73
N TYR A 973 0.95 -12.63 -38.30
CA TYR A 973 -0.30 -12.18 -37.67
C TYR A 973 -1.52 -12.65 -38.46
N ASP A 974 -2.55 -13.08 -37.75
CA ASP A 974 -3.89 -13.26 -38.32
C ASP A 974 -4.51 -11.90 -38.65
N SER A 975 -5.32 -11.84 -39.70
CA SER A 975 -6.03 -10.61 -40.09
C SER A 975 -7.53 -10.72 -39.84
N TYR A 976 -8.08 -9.68 -39.22
CA TYR A 976 -9.48 -9.57 -38.84
C TYR A 976 -10.21 -8.73 -39.88
N VAL A 977 -11.25 -9.29 -40.49
CA VAL A 977 -12.02 -8.66 -41.56
C VAL A 977 -13.45 -8.44 -41.10
N LEU A 978 -13.80 -7.18 -40.85
CA LEU A 978 -15.16 -6.72 -40.65
C LEU A 978 -15.83 -6.55 -42.02
N SER A 979 -17.00 -7.16 -42.22
CA SER A 979 -17.81 -7.03 -43.43
C SER A 979 -19.19 -6.48 -43.08
N ILE A 980 -19.59 -5.36 -43.69
CA ILE A 980 -20.95 -4.82 -43.54
C ILE A 980 -21.94 -5.83 -44.16
N LYS A 981 -23.01 -6.19 -43.43
CA LYS A 981 -24.01 -7.11 -43.96
C LYS A 981 -24.87 -6.40 -45.01
N SER A 982 -25.29 -7.12 -46.05
CA SER A 982 -25.97 -6.52 -47.22
C SER A 982 -27.21 -5.68 -46.89
N ARG A 983 -27.91 -5.94 -45.77
CA ARG A 983 -29.03 -5.13 -45.28
C ARG A 983 -28.63 -3.71 -44.85
N SER A 984 -27.46 -3.56 -44.24
CA SER A 984 -26.97 -2.28 -43.71
C SER A 984 -26.03 -1.55 -44.66
N VAL A 985 -25.87 -2.02 -45.90
CA VAL A 985 -25.04 -1.34 -46.91
C VAL A 985 -25.64 0.00 -47.32
N THR A 986 -26.96 0.08 -47.57
CA THR A 986 -27.63 1.35 -47.87
C THR A 986 -27.49 2.33 -46.70
N ARG A 987 -27.79 1.90 -45.47
CA ARG A 987 -27.61 2.74 -44.27
C ARG A 987 -26.16 3.17 -44.04
N PHE A 988 -25.17 2.30 -44.28
CA PHE A 988 -23.76 2.71 -44.26
C PHE A 988 -23.46 3.79 -45.30
N ILE A 989 -23.98 3.67 -46.52
CA ILE A 989 -23.77 4.66 -47.59
C ILE A 989 -24.36 6.02 -47.19
N ASP A 990 -25.54 6.03 -46.59
CA ASP A 990 -26.30 7.25 -46.29
C ASP A 990 -25.82 7.94 -44.99
N GLU A 991 -25.47 7.19 -43.94
CA GLU A 991 -25.01 7.74 -42.65
C GLU A 991 -23.50 8.03 -42.61
N ILE A 992 -22.69 7.16 -43.23
CA ILE A 992 -21.22 7.20 -43.13
C ILE A 992 -20.62 7.54 -44.50
N GLY A 993 -20.90 6.73 -45.52
CA GLY A 993 -20.46 6.95 -46.89
C GLY A 993 -18.94 6.79 -47.09
N PHE A 994 -18.47 7.25 -48.25
CA PHE A 994 -17.06 7.32 -48.64
C PHE A 994 -16.77 8.68 -49.24
N ILE A 995 -15.50 9.08 -49.21
CA ILE A 995 -15.00 10.34 -49.75
C ILE A 995 -14.57 10.15 -51.21
N SER A 996 -13.70 9.17 -51.51
CA SER A 996 -13.22 8.97 -52.87
C SER A 996 -14.34 8.55 -53.82
N GLU A 997 -14.36 9.16 -55.00
CA GLU A 997 -15.32 8.80 -56.05
C GLU A 997 -15.19 7.33 -56.45
N VAL A 998 -13.97 6.78 -56.46
CA VAL A 998 -13.68 5.37 -56.76
C VAL A 998 -14.36 4.41 -55.78
N LYS A 999 -14.51 4.77 -54.49
CA LYS A 999 -15.27 3.96 -53.51
C LYS A 999 -16.78 4.23 -53.61
N ARG A 1000 -17.20 5.49 -53.81
CA ARG A 1000 -18.61 5.88 -54.02
C ARG A 1000 -19.24 5.22 -55.26
N ALA A 1001 -18.55 5.18 -56.40
CA ALA A 1001 -19.00 4.52 -57.64
C ALA A 1001 -19.21 3.00 -57.47
N LYS A 1002 -18.62 2.38 -56.44
CA LYS A 1002 -18.81 0.96 -56.10
C LYS A 1002 -19.96 0.74 -55.09
N CYS A 1003 -20.70 1.79 -54.73
CA CYS A 1003 -21.79 1.78 -53.75
C CYS A 1003 -23.17 1.87 -54.44
N ILE A 1004 -23.65 0.73 -54.93
CA ILE A 1004 -25.00 0.59 -55.49
C ILE A 1004 -25.98 0.48 -54.32
N ARG A 1005 -26.90 1.45 -54.22
CA ARG A 1005 -28.04 1.38 -53.29
C ARG A 1005 -28.90 0.15 -53.60
N GLY A 1006 -29.14 -0.68 -52.60
CA GLY A 1006 -30.07 -1.82 -52.68
C GLY A 1006 -31.44 -1.46 -52.11
N LYS A 1007 -32.41 -2.38 -52.22
CA LYS A 1007 -33.67 -2.27 -51.45
C LYS A 1007 -33.34 -2.15 -49.96
N THR A 1008 -33.66 -1.00 -49.38
CA THR A 1008 -33.63 -0.77 -47.94
C THR A 1008 -34.66 -1.71 -47.29
N THR A 1009 -34.25 -2.50 -46.30
CA THR A 1009 -35.21 -3.06 -45.35
C THR A 1009 -35.49 -2.00 -44.31
N THR A 1010 -36.77 -1.77 -44.02
CA THR A 1010 -37.27 -0.84 -43.01
C THR A 1010 -36.65 -1.08 -41.63
N GLU A 1011 -36.79 -0.06 -40.76
CA GLU A 1011 -36.39 -0.08 -39.35
C GLU A 1011 -36.76 -1.40 -38.67
N GLY A 1012 -35.80 -1.96 -37.93
CA GLY A 1012 -36.02 -3.27 -37.31
C GLY A 1012 -34.81 -3.77 -36.54
N GLN A 1013 -35.12 -4.45 -35.44
CA GLN A 1013 -34.16 -5.12 -34.57
C GLN A 1013 -33.23 -6.04 -35.37
N SER A 1014 -31.91 -5.86 -35.24
CA SER A 1014 -30.95 -6.73 -35.90
C SER A 1014 -30.66 -7.94 -35.02
N PHE A 1015 -30.83 -9.13 -35.58
CA PHE A 1015 -30.51 -10.36 -34.89
C PHE A 1015 -29.29 -11.08 -35.47
N ALA A 1016 -28.56 -11.73 -34.58
CA ALA A 1016 -27.43 -12.61 -34.84
C ALA A 1016 -27.76 -14.04 -34.41
N ARG A 1017 -27.61 -15.02 -35.31
CA ARG A 1017 -27.82 -16.43 -34.90
C ARG A 1017 -26.75 -16.82 -33.90
N PHE A 1018 -27.17 -17.35 -32.75
CA PHE A 1018 -26.31 -17.98 -31.76
C PHE A 1018 -25.41 -19.04 -32.44
N ARG A 1019 -24.18 -19.18 -31.96
CA ARG A 1019 -23.20 -20.11 -32.53
C ARG A 1019 -22.78 -21.16 -31.51
N SER A 1020 -22.38 -20.70 -30.33
CA SER A 1020 -21.83 -21.55 -29.28
C SER A 1020 -21.85 -20.81 -27.96
N ILE A 1021 -22.03 -21.57 -26.90
CA ILE A 1021 -21.80 -21.16 -25.52
C ILE A 1021 -20.71 -22.07 -24.96
N THR A 1022 -19.67 -21.50 -24.37
CA THR A 1022 -18.57 -22.26 -23.78
C THR A 1022 -18.41 -21.81 -22.34
N LYS A 1023 -18.52 -22.71 -21.35
CA LYS A 1023 -18.23 -22.34 -19.96
C LYS A 1023 -16.76 -21.93 -19.86
N VAL A 1024 -16.51 -20.73 -19.34
CA VAL A 1024 -15.15 -20.14 -19.26
C VAL A 1024 -14.65 -19.94 -17.82
N GLY A 1025 -15.55 -19.84 -16.84
CA GLY A 1025 -15.14 -19.68 -15.44
C GLY A 1025 -16.27 -19.19 -14.55
N GLU A 1026 -15.92 -18.49 -13.47
CA GLU A 1026 -16.88 -17.86 -12.54
C GLU A 1026 -16.48 -16.41 -12.26
N GLY A 1027 -17.32 -15.46 -12.64
CA GLY A 1027 -17.16 -14.02 -12.43
C GLY A 1027 -17.96 -13.50 -11.23
N ARG A 1028 -18.12 -12.17 -11.14
CA ARG A 1028 -19.17 -11.52 -10.36
C ARG A 1028 -20.18 -10.95 -11.36
N ALA A 1029 -21.46 -11.27 -11.19
CA ALA A 1029 -22.54 -10.82 -12.05
C ALA A 1029 -23.24 -9.64 -11.41
N PHE A 1030 -23.63 -8.67 -12.23
CA PHE A 1030 -24.39 -7.49 -11.82
C PHE A 1030 -25.51 -7.30 -12.84
N ASP A 1031 -26.74 -7.10 -12.39
CA ASP A 1031 -27.83 -6.59 -13.23
C ASP A 1031 -27.96 -5.07 -13.05
N LEU A 1032 -28.41 -4.37 -14.08
CA LEU A 1032 -28.99 -3.04 -13.94
C LEU A 1032 -30.52 -3.14 -13.84
N GLU A 1033 -31.13 -2.18 -13.17
CA GLU A 1033 -32.55 -1.90 -13.22
C GLU A 1033 -32.70 -0.59 -14.01
N VAL A 1034 -33.60 -0.57 -15.00
CA VAL A 1034 -33.79 0.56 -15.91
C VAL A 1034 -35.28 0.86 -16.07
N GLU A 1035 -35.61 2.14 -16.26
CA GLU A 1035 -36.99 2.69 -16.14
C GLU A 1035 -38.08 1.91 -16.92
N SER A 1036 -37.80 1.35 -18.10
CA SER A 1036 -38.85 0.76 -18.95
C SER A 1036 -39.17 -0.73 -18.71
N ASN A 1037 -38.19 -1.63 -18.43
CA ASN A 1037 -38.44 -3.09 -18.39
C ASN A 1037 -37.27 -4.01 -17.91
N HIS A 1038 -36.31 -3.56 -17.08
CA HIS A 1038 -35.14 -4.37 -16.66
C HIS A 1038 -34.24 -4.90 -17.80
N THR A 1039 -34.37 -4.41 -19.04
CA THR A 1039 -33.52 -4.83 -20.18
C THR A 1039 -32.73 -3.67 -20.75
N TYR A 1040 -31.46 -3.90 -21.04
CA TYR A 1040 -30.54 -2.89 -21.55
C TYR A 1040 -29.52 -3.58 -22.47
N ALA A 1041 -28.56 -2.82 -23.03
CA ALA A 1041 -27.55 -3.40 -23.90
C ALA A 1041 -26.11 -3.27 -23.37
N PHE A 1042 -25.35 -4.35 -23.52
CA PHE A 1042 -23.96 -4.51 -23.08
C PHE A 1042 -23.19 -5.35 -24.10
N ASP A 1043 -21.92 -5.03 -24.36
CA ASP A 1043 -21.06 -5.70 -25.37
C ASP A 1043 -21.72 -5.93 -26.75
N GLY A 1044 -22.70 -5.09 -27.14
CA GLY A 1044 -23.46 -5.21 -28.38
C GLY A 1044 -24.67 -6.17 -28.33
N TYR A 1045 -25.09 -6.64 -27.17
CA TYR A 1045 -26.27 -7.51 -27.00
C TYR A 1045 -27.34 -6.84 -26.17
N TYR A 1046 -28.61 -7.13 -26.44
CA TYR A 1046 -29.75 -6.68 -25.64
C TYR A 1046 -30.17 -7.81 -24.67
N GLY A 1047 -30.25 -7.54 -23.35
CA GLY A 1047 -30.53 -8.55 -22.33
C GLY A 1047 -30.24 -8.10 -20.89
N SER A 1048 -30.07 -9.06 -19.98
CA SER A 1048 -29.57 -8.82 -18.61
C SER A 1048 -28.04 -8.91 -18.53
N ASN A 1049 -27.41 -7.95 -17.85
CA ASN A 1049 -25.98 -7.64 -17.85
C ASN A 1049 -25.11 -8.78 -17.34
N SER A 1050 -23.84 -8.74 -17.74
CA SER A 1050 -22.72 -8.92 -16.81
C SER A 1050 -21.35 -8.72 -17.44
N LEU A 1051 -20.39 -8.19 -16.67
CA LEU A 1051 -19.16 -8.90 -16.22
C LEU A 1051 -18.42 -8.02 -15.20
N TYR A 1052 -17.42 -8.57 -14.49
CA TYR A 1052 -16.40 -7.79 -13.78
C TYR A 1052 -14.96 -8.41 -13.92
N GLU A 1053 -14.14 -7.94 -14.89
CA GLU A 1053 -12.66 -8.08 -15.13
C GLU A 1053 -11.81 -6.78 -15.39
N GLY A 1054 -10.84 -6.42 -14.51
CA GLY A 1054 -10.07 -5.16 -14.46
C GLY A 1054 -9.32 -4.81 -13.14
N GLY A 1055 -8.22 -4.09 -13.28
CA GLY A 1055 -7.07 -4.24 -12.39
C GLY A 1055 -5.84 -4.66 -13.16
N SER A 1056 -6.02 -4.98 -14.44
CA SER A 1056 -5.01 -4.99 -15.50
C SER A 1056 -4.03 -3.82 -15.41
N GLN A 1057 -4.49 -2.56 -15.35
CA GLN A 1057 -3.58 -1.41 -15.23
C GLN A 1057 -2.80 -1.42 -13.91
N THR A 1058 -3.45 -1.65 -12.77
CA THR A 1058 -2.78 -1.69 -11.46
C THR A 1058 -1.76 -2.84 -11.37
N LEU A 1059 -2.07 -3.98 -11.99
CA LEU A 1059 -1.15 -5.10 -12.13
C LEU A 1059 0.01 -4.77 -13.08
N ALA A 1060 -0.25 -4.13 -14.22
CA ALA A 1060 0.77 -3.69 -15.16
C ALA A 1060 1.75 -2.74 -14.48
N ASP A 1061 1.27 -1.72 -13.77
CA ASP A 1061 2.12 -0.81 -12.99
C ASP A 1061 2.92 -1.56 -11.90
N SER A 1062 2.27 -2.50 -11.19
CA SER A 1062 2.91 -3.30 -10.14
C SER A 1062 3.99 -4.25 -10.69
N ILE A 1063 3.83 -4.76 -11.91
CA ILE A 1063 4.85 -5.58 -12.57
C ILE A 1063 5.97 -4.67 -13.08
N ASN A 1064 5.63 -3.61 -13.83
CA ASN A 1064 6.58 -2.68 -14.43
C ASN A 1064 7.49 -2.01 -13.40
N SER A 1065 6.98 -1.65 -12.21
CA SER A 1065 7.82 -1.11 -11.11
C SER A 1065 8.91 -2.07 -10.59
N ARG A 1066 8.75 -3.38 -10.83
CA ARG A 1066 9.68 -4.46 -10.44
C ARG A 1066 10.54 -4.98 -11.59
N ARG A 1067 10.27 -4.56 -12.83
CA ARG A 1067 11.12 -4.90 -13.98
C ARG A 1067 12.44 -4.13 -13.94
N GLU A 1068 13.48 -4.69 -14.54
CA GLU A 1068 14.72 -3.95 -14.77
C GLU A 1068 14.50 -2.87 -15.85
N LEU A 1069 15.31 -1.81 -15.81
CA LEU A 1069 15.10 -0.58 -16.58
C LEU A 1069 15.20 -0.75 -18.11
N ASP A 1070 15.71 -1.90 -18.55
CA ASP A 1070 15.95 -2.24 -19.95
C ASP A 1070 14.97 -3.32 -20.45
N GLU A 1071 14.07 -3.81 -19.59
CA GLU A 1071 13.00 -4.73 -19.96
C GLU A 1071 11.79 -3.99 -20.57
N ALA A 1072 11.15 -4.59 -21.59
CA ALA A 1072 9.96 -3.99 -22.22
C ALA A 1072 8.77 -3.88 -21.25
N LEU A 1073 8.09 -2.74 -21.25
CA LEU A 1073 6.89 -2.53 -20.43
C LEU A 1073 5.75 -3.48 -20.81
N ILE A 1074 5.01 -3.94 -19.80
CA ILE A 1074 3.81 -4.75 -19.97
C ILE A 1074 2.60 -3.83 -19.99
N THR A 1075 1.73 -4.02 -20.99
CA THR A 1075 0.49 -3.27 -21.13
C THR A 1075 -0.62 -3.82 -20.22
N SER A 1076 -1.64 -3.01 -19.95
CA SER A 1076 -2.90 -3.46 -19.35
C SER A 1076 -3.47 -4.68 -20.08
N ASP A 1077 -3.40 -4.67 -21.41
CA ASP A 1077 -4.05 -5.69 -22.23
C ASP A 1077 -3.31 -7.03 -22.11
N GLN A 1078 -1.98 -7.00 -21.99
CA GLN A 1078 -1.18 -8.19 -21.67
C GLN A 1078 -1.47 -8.70 -20.26
N THR A 1079 -1.55 -7.84 -19.25
CA THR A 1079 -1.89 -8.29 -17.89
C THR A 1079 -3.30 -8.84 -17.75
N MET A 1080 -4.25 -8.36 -18.57
CA MET A 1080 -5.60 -8.91 -18.67
C MET A 1080 -5.59 -10.34 -19.25
N ILE A 1081 -4.84 -10.58 -20.33
CA ILE A 1081 -4.64 -11.92 -20.90
C ILE A 1081 -4.01 -12.87 -19.86
N PHE A 1082 -3.00 -12.39 -19.13
CA PHE A 1082 -2.35 -13.18 -18.07
C PHE A 1082 -3.29 -13.45 -16.89
N GLN A 1083 -4.15 -12.50 -16.50
CA GLN A 1083 -5.20 -12.67 -15.49
C GLN A 1083 -6.23 -13.73 -15.90
N GLY A 1084 -6.75 -13.68 -17.12
CA GLY A 1084 -7.69 -14.68 -17.62
C GLY A 1084 -7.08 -16.09 -17.67
N ALA A 1085 -5.87 -16.23 -18.22
CA ALA A 1085 -5.16 -17.51 -18.27
C ALA A 1085 -4.93 -18.11 -16.87
N TRP A 1086 -4.57 -17.27 -15.89
CA TRP A 1086 -4.35 -17.68 -14.50
C TRP A 1086 -5.63 -18.12 -13.79
N ARG A 1087 -6.72 -17.34 -13.90
CA ARG A 1087 -8.01 -17.66 -13.27
C ARG A 1087 -8.65 -18.92 -13.85
N ASN A 1088 -8.49 -19.16 -15.15
CA ASN A 1088 -8.98 -20.37 -15.81
C ASN A 1088 -8.25 -21.62 -15.32
N ARG A 1089 -6.95 -21.51 -15.03
CA ARG A 1089 -6.14 -22.60 -14.47
C ARG A 1089 -6.52 -22.90 -13.01
N TYR A 1090 -6.69 -21.86 -12.18
CA TYR A 1090 -6.93 -21.98 -10.74
C TYR A 1090 -8.33 -21.48 -10.34
N SER A 1091 -9.36 -22.21 -10.80
CA SER A 1091 -10.77 -21.81 -10.63
C SER A 1091 -11.28 -21.93 -9.20
N ALA A 1092 -10.81 -22.90 -8.40
CA ALA A 1092 -11.26 -23.09 -7.03
C ALA A 1092 -10.64 -22.05 -6.09
N TYR A 1093 -9.40 -21.61 -6.37
CA TYR A 1093 -8.83 -20.44 -5.72
C TYR A 1093 -9.71 -19.20 -5.88
N THR A 1094 -10.23 -18.98 -7.09
CA THR A 1094 -11.15 -17.87 -7.37
C THR A 1094 -12.47 -18.00 -6.59
N ARG A 1095 -13.00 -19.22 -6.41
CA ARG A 1095 -14.16 -19.47 -5.53
C ARG A 1095 -13.87 -19.18 -4.07
N TRP A 1096 -12.78 -19.74 -3.53
CA TRP A 1096 -12.37 -19.56 -2.13
C TRP A 1096 -12.17 -18.09 -1.77
N ARG A 1097 -11.44 -17.34 -2.60
CA ARG A 1097 -11.17 -15.92 -2.37
C ARG A 1097 -12.47 -15.10 -2.20
N LYS A 1098 -13.49 -15.41 -3.01
CA LYS A 1098 -14.80 -14.76 -2.93
C LYS A 1098 -15.62 -15.20 -1.70
N LYS A 1099 -15.42 -16.42 -1.16
CA LYS A 1099 -15.95 -16.80 0.16
C LYS A 1099 -15.33 -15.93 1.26
N VAL A 1100 -14.01 -15.75 1.24
CA VAL A 1100 -13.30 -14.88 2.19
C VAL A 1100 -13.81 -13.44 2.11
N HIS A 1101 -14.03 -12.88 0.91
CA HIS A 1101 -14.62 -11.53 0.78
C HIS A 1101 -16.01 -11.40 1.46
N LYS A 1102 -16.83 -12.46 1.47
CA LYS A 1102 -18.12 -12.44 2.18
C LYS A 1102 -17.93 -12.41 3.71
N VAL A 1103 -16.97 -13.16 4.23
CA VAL A 1103 -16.56 -13.12 5.65
C VAL A 1103 -16.08 -11.71 6.01
N VAL A 1104 -15.19 -11.12 5.20
CA VAL A 1104 -14.72 -9.73 5.37
C VAL A 1104 -15.88 -8.72 5.40
N LEU A 1105 -16.86 -8.83 4.49
CA LEU A 1105 -18.01 -7.92 4.42
C LEU A 1105 -18.96 -8.06 5.62
N LYS A 1106 -19.16 -9.30 6.10
CA LYS A 1106 -20.09 -9.63 7.18
C LYS A 1106 -19.47 -9.36 8.56
N ASP A 1107 -18.33 -9.99 8.82
CA ASP A 1107 -17.73 -10.11 10.14
C ASP A 1107 -16.64 -9.04 10.38
N LYS A 1108 -16.31 -8.24 9.36
CA LYS A 1108 -15.28 -7.16 9.37
C LYS A 1108 -13.87 -7.64 9.75
N GLN A 1109 -13.66 -8.95 9.78
CA GLN A 1109 -12.40 -9.59 10.14
C GLN A 1109 -12.24 -10.92 9.38
N VAL A 1110 -11.05 -11.50 9.45
CA VAL A 1110 -10.76 -12.88 9.03
C VAL A 1110 -9.93 -13.57 10.10
N GLN A 1111 -10.11 -14.87 10.29
CA GLN A 1111 -9.38 -15.67 11.27
C GLN A 1111 -8.61 -16.79 10.57
N SER A 1112 -7.36 -17.02 10.96
CA SER A 1112 -6.56 -18.15 10.48
C SER A 1112 -6.92 -19.46 11.21
N PRO A 1113 -6.60 -20.64 10.66
CA PRO A 1113 -6.86 -21.94 11.29
C PRO A 1113 -6.22 -22.14 12.67
N ILE A 1114 -5.19 -21.35 12.99
CA ILE A 1114 -4.49 -21.36 14.29
C ILE A 1114 -5.00 -20.26 15.23
N GLY A 1115 -6.20 -19.72 14.97
CA GLY A 1115 -6.90 -18.78 15.85
C GLY A 1115 -6.63 -17.30 15.60
N ARG A 1116 -5.57 -16.94 14.86
CA ARG A 1116 -5.12 -15.55 14.68
C ARG A 1116 -6.12 -14.70 13.89
N ILE A 1117 -6.56 -13.57 14.45
CA ILE A 1117 -7.55 -12.66 13.86
C ILE A 1117 -6.87 -11.48 13.15
N ARG A 1118 -7.44 -11.03 12.03
CA ARG A 1118 -7.14 -9.77 11.33
C ARG A 1118 -8.44 -8.97 11.15
N ARG A 1119 -8.52 -7.80 11.77
CA ARG A 1119 -9.64 -6.85 11.73
C ARG A 1119 -9.44 -5.85 10.59
N LEU A 1120 -10.47 -5.64 9.77
CA LEU A 1120 -10.41 -4.91 8.50
C LEU A 1120 -11.30 -3.67 8.56
N SER A 1121 -10.88 -2.70 9.38
CA SER A 1121 -11.66 -1.49 9.72
C SER A 1121 -12.13 -0.64 8.54
N ASN A 1122 -11.45 -0.69 7.39
CA ASN A 1122 -11.80 0.12 6.21
C ASN A 1122 -12.90 -0.51 5.33
N VAL A 1123 -13.47 -1.66 5.68
CA VAL A 1123 -14.58 -2.30 4.94
C VAL A 1123 -15.81 -1.39 4.85
N ASP A 1124 -16.08 -0.59 5.89
CA ASP A 1124 -17.22 0.33 5.98
C ASP A 1124 -16.85 1.79 5.66
N SER A 1125 -15.80 1.97 4.85
CA SER A 1125 -15.46 3.27 4.28
C SER A 1125 -16.40 3.63 3.14
N GLU A 1126 -16.86 4.89 3.11
CA GLU A 1126 -17.61 5.48 1.99
C GLU A 1126 -16.69 5.72 0.77
N GLU A 1127 -15.37 5.80 0.99
CA GLU A 1127 -14.38 5.80 -0.08
C GLU A 1127 -14.25 4.39 -0.65
N GLU A 1128 -14.89 4.11 -1.79
CA GLU A 1128 -14.94 2.78 -2.41
C GLU A 1128 -13.55 2.16 -2.61
N GLY A 1129 -12.53 2.97 -2.86
CA GLY A 1129 -11.15 2.49 -2.97
C GLY A 1129 -10.47 2.09 -1.66
N ASP A 1130 -10.97 2.48 -0.48
CA ASP A 1130 -10.49 2.03 0.83
C ASP A 1130 -11.16 0.70 1.21
N LYS A 1131 -12.46 0.58 0.91
CA LYS A 1131 -13.24 -0.66 0.99
C LYS A 1131 -12.69 -1.76 0.07
N ALA A 1132 -12.36 -1.44 -1.18
CA ALA A 1132 -11.68 -2.36 -2.10
C ALA A 1132 -10.27 -2.77 -1.62
N GLU A 1133 -9.58 -1.90 -0.87
CA GLU A 1133 -8.29 -2.21 -0.24
C GLU A 1133 -8.46 -3.18 0.95
N ALA A 1134 -9.49 -3.00 1.77
CA ALA A 1134 -9.82 -3.92 2.86
C ALA A 1134 -10.26 -5.31 2.37
N LEU A 1135 -11.09 -5.38 1.32
CA LEU A 1135 -11.49 -6.65 0.69
C LEU A 1135 -10.31 -7.43 0.12
N ARG A 1136 -9.33 -6.72 -0.46
CA ARG A 1136 -8.06 -7.30 -0.92
C ARG A 1136 -7.23 -7.83 0.26
N GLU A 1137 -7.22 -7.15 1.39
CA GLU A 1137 -6.39 -7.53 2.55
C GLU A 1137 -6.85 -8.82 3.22
N GLY A 1138 -8.15 -9.14 3.26
CA GLY A 1138 -8.65 -10.37 3.91
C GLY A 1138 -7.98 -11.67 3.41
N PRO A 1139 -8.09 -12.02 2.11
CA PRO A 1139 -7.43 -13.23 1.57
C PRO A 1139 -5.91 -13.20 1.73
N ASN A 1140 -5.29 -12.03 1.60
CA ASN A 1140 -3.84 -11.87 1.77
C ASN A 1140 -3.42 -12.11 3.22
N ALA A 1141 -4.20 -11.66 4.21
CA ALA A 1141 -3.91 -11.86 5.62
C ALA A 1141 -3.97 -13.35 6.01
N LEU A 1142 -4.90 -14.12 5.44
CA LEU A 1142 -4.96 -15.57 5.65
C LEU A 1142 -3.73 -16.29 5.06
N ILE A 1143 -3.35 -15.96 3.82
CA ILE A 1143 -2.24 -16.61 3.10
C ILE A 1143 -0.87 -16.20 3.65
N GLN A 1144 -0.61 -14.89 3.72
CA GLN A 1144 0.68 -14.34 4.15
C GLN A 1144 0.86 -14.45 5.67
N GLY A 1145 -0.26 -14.48 6.41
CA GLY A 1145 -0.30 -14.78 7.83
C GLY A 1145 0.16 -16.18 8.13
N LEU A 1146 -0.61 -17.19 7.69
CA LEU A 1146 -0.26 -18.58 7.91
C LEU A 1146 1.12 -18.94 7.32
N GLY A 1147 1.53 -18.28 6.23
CA GLY A 1147 2.87 -18.46 5.66
C GLY A 1147 4.00 -17.85 6.48
N SER A 1148 3.71 -16.82 7.29
CA SER A 1148 4.61 -16.38 8.36
C SER A 1148 4.57 -17.38 9.49
N ASP A 1149 3.38 -17.70 9.99
CA ASP A 1149 3.18 -18.54 11.17
C ASP A 1149 3.89 -19.90 11.03
N LEU A 1150 3.80 -20.55 9.86
CA LEU A 1150 4.52 -21.81 9.56
C LEU A 1150 6.05 -21.66 9.54
N ALA A 1151 6.59 -20.52 9.10
CA ALA A 1151 8.03 -20.26 9.14
C ALA A 1151 8.51 -20.06 10.58
N GLU A 1152 7.70 -19.42 11.42
CA GLU A 1152 7.99 -19.22 12.84
C GLU A 1152 7.82 -20.53 13.63
N PHE A 1153 6.81 -21.37 13.34
CA PHE A 1153 6.69 -22.74 13.85
C PHE A 1153 7.92 -23.60 13.52
N ALA A 1154 8.43 -23.52 12.28
CA ALA A 1154 9.62 -24.26 11.87
C ALA A 1154 10.87 -23.80 12.65
N LEU A 1155 11.03 -22.48 12.82
CA LEU A 1155 12.10 -21.91 13.64
C LEU A 1155 11.99 -22.39 15.10
N ALA A 1156 10.78 -22.38 15.66
CA ALA A 1156 10.52 -22.83 17.03
C ALA A 1156 10.84 -24.31 17.22
N ARG A 1157 10.44 -25.17 16.28
CA ARG A 1157 10.76 -26.59 16.32
C ARG A 1157 12.26 -26.86 16.24
N ILE A 1158 12.97 -26.21 15.32
CA ILE A 1158 14.43 -26.32 15.19
C ILE A 1158 15.14 -25.88 16.50
N PHE A 1159 14.63 -24.83 17.14
CA PHE A 1159 15.15 -24.34 18.41
C PHE A 1159 14.91 -25.34 19.55
N LEU A 1160 13.68 -25.82 19.71
CA LEU A 1160 13.31 -26.80 20.74
C LEU A 1160 14.10 -28.12 20.57
N ASP A 1161 14.23 -28.62 19.33
CA ASP A 1161 14.99 -29.84 19.06
C ASP A 1161 16.48 -29.70 19.41
N ARG A 1162 17.07 -28.50 19.27
CA ARG A 1162 18.46 -28.21 19.70
C ARG A 1162 18.60 -28.25 21.23
N PHE A 1163 17.73 -27.56 21.96
CA PHE A 1163 17.79 -27.52 23.42
C PHE A 1163 17.28 -28.81 24.08
N HIS A 1164 16.77 -29.77 23.30
CA HIS A 1164 16.33 -31.08 23.79
C HIS A 1164 17.49 -31.96 24.28
N GLY A 1165 18.69 -31.79 23.72
CA GLY A 1165 19.90 -32.45 24.19
C GLY A 1165 20.55 -31.80 25.41
N GLU A 1166 20.21 -30.55 25.72
CA GLU A 1166 20.87 -29.74 26.76
C GLU A 1166 20.04 -29.65 28.07
N GLY A 1167 18.92 -30.37 28.17
CA GLY A 1167 18.01 -30.35 29.33
C GLY A 1167 17.16 -29.07 29.48
N ILE A 1168 17.54 -28.00 28.80
CA ILE A 1168 16.90 -26.68 28.80
C ILE A 1168 15.44 -26.74 28.31
N THR A 1169 15.08 -27.71 27.46
CA THR A 1169 13.70 -27.89 26.96
C THR A 1169 12.62 -28.23 27.97
N SER A 1170 12.94 -28.79 29.14
CA SER A 1170 11.90 -29.06 30.14
C SER A 1170 11.21 -27.78 30.63
N ARG A 1171 11.83 -26.62 30.40
CA ARG A 1171 11.33 -25.28 30.73
C ARG A 1171 10.86 -24.46 29.51
N PHE A 1172 10.97 -25.01 28.31
CA PHE A 1172 10.46 -24.40 27.06
C PHE A 1172 9.31 -25.19 26.41
N ARG A 1173 9.10 -26.44 26.83
CA ARG A 1173 7.83 -27.16 26.66
C ARG A 1173 6.80 -26.68 27.68
#